data_AF-A0A8B8C7L1-F1
#
_entry.id   AF-A0A8B8C7L1-F1
#
_cell.length_a   1.000
_cell.length_b   1.000
_cell.length_c   1.000
_cell.angle_alpha   90.00
_cell.angle_beta   90.00
_cell.angle_gamma   90.00
#
_symmetry.space_group_name_H-M   'P 1'
#
loop_
_entity.id
_entity.type
_entity.pdbx_description
1 polymer ?
#
loop_
_entity_poly.entity_id
_entity_poly.type
_entity_poly.pdbx_seq_one_letter_code
_entity_poly.pdbx_strand_id
1 'polypeptide(L)'
;MATAATSTTPRKTCVLSDVCILCGFSFVQIEKTVDGEEKTHKFHQIKLKLNSERLENIRKLTGLTDVDVTNIINAGVCRKCYRTVESVLKTESKHDSIKQKFREMALNTVKTNMLQLLSPSRKTITKRMLRSPSMPSAKKQSFDVSYVKLVKMAPFQDLTNTFISIESKRTELPQPVTFQQPICSAYVPIAPKAKKISIAYPSGTRRELVRNAQEKKICRAIVQGRSSGKAAKSIISILSETNKEEIVNAASLIIASESKDLCKKHSGSILQKKDNDSILEFSWDMFHKELQLRAPNILQVIASAVCDVPVKVEDKKFAHILHSVASVLHGRSAEMSSLHYQIGFILAHRGCTQRDIDRLAKCGITVTSKSIHNKLLSWKDDLDKSVLQLKEEWEQGKEGCMKYQIVGDNWDKKILPSFRTSLNQTISIHLFNTVLVVDRVQISPTTTAQNSAPDEIPFQKFIPSVREQTQLKKELTFIVATSVISNIDQLSDLFGNIYPKHFVHKYSEHAGKKTQQFPIGLFDCNETKTADVIELLSDLQRKYVPKRNEEIVEPLFFGGDRLTDERIQCAQEAMLNGNSPTLRLEGFISKMEDFHRLVNFLEAICKLTYKTDSGSDRGTAYYFRNLLNYRNVKGEVKNAYRAYKMLYYCIFDAICCSLFLKEFNIQDMDEPFSFPKDFEKASSEEKIIWLEDACAKVMDKYFFEGCIDIMEKLRSIVTDIQHPENYWISNLANGRVHCHHCEKTYKYVGSLKSHENQVHNVDIKMPSSKPLKVSDELNGYLMLLFKLVILHKNLDTAVDMADGERSVKSSKFELPIYNKTNKTKYAIGSIHLIAMTEGLLNEEQTERLKANRFVNMQGGINNNLALDEFVEILNRDSKVTCSGFQTKESIIAHSQEFPHLINIAKHFDHMCGITARKGFHHLPSYTEDVKKVVKELFDINAFSLIDGRKISSKNLYCNKSIYEESFCGLSTLILRHRPTVLYHRLRNKHV
;
A
#
# COMPACT_ATOMS: atom_id res chain seq x y z
N MET A 1 -5.61 -40.76 48.93
CA MET A 1 -5.74 -42.16 49.35
C MET A 1 -6.09 -42.98 48.12
N ALA A 2 -5.27 -43.99 47.86
CA ALA A 2 -5.36 -44.87 46.72
C ALA A 2 -6.48 -45.91 46.93
N THR A 3 -7.15 -46.29 45.84
CA THR A 3 -7.62 -47.67 45.67
C THR A 3 -7.21 -48.16 44.29
N ALA A 4 -6.54 -49.30 44.32
CA ALA A 4 -5.75 -49.90 43.28
C ALA A 4 -6.58 -50.53 42.16
N ALA A 5 -5.87 -50.78 41.06
CA ALA A 5 -6.32 -51.44 39.85
C ALA A 5 -6.88 -52.86 40.09
N THR A 6 -7.91 -53.21 39.33
CA THR A 6 -8.16 -54.60 38.93
C THR A 6 -7.85 -54.72 37.44
N SER A 7 -6.68 -55.29 37.14
CA SER A 7 -6.34 -55.77 35.81
C SER A 7 -7.16 -57.00 35.48
N THR A 8 -7.97 -56.95 34.42
CA THR A 8 -8.55 -58.15 33.81
C THR A 8 -8.26 -58.17 32.32
N THR A 9 -7.27 -58.97 31.95
CA THR A 9 -7.11 -59.57 30.61
C THR A 9 -6.75 -61.04 30.89
N PRO A 10 -7.33 -62.05 30.18
CA PRO A 10 -7.67 -61.99 28.77
C PRO A 10 -9.09 -62.49 28.41
N ARG A 11 -9.81 -61.69 27.61
CA ARG A 11 -10.95 -62.17 26.81
C ARG A 11 -10.37 -62.92 25.60
N LYS A 12 -10.64 -64.22 25.47
CA LYS A 12 -10.29 -64.98 24.26
C LYS A 12 -11.30 -64.64 23.16
N THR A 13 -10.90 -63.78 22.23
CA THR A 13 -11.67 -63.50 21.02
C THR A 13 -11.28 -64.52 19.95
N CYS A 14 -12.17 -65.46 19.62
CA CYS A 14 -11.95 -66.36 18.49
C CYS A 14 -12.28 -65.64 17.18
N VAL A 15 -11.33 -65.64 16.24
CA VAL A 15 -11.49 -65.07 14.89
C VAL A 15 -12.14 -66.12 14.00
N LEU A 16 -13.38 -65.88 13.58
CA LEU A 16 -14.03 -66.67 12.53
C LEU A 16 -13.85 -65.96 11.19
N SER A 17 -13.73 -66.78 10.14
CA SER A 17 -13.48 -66.45 8.73
C SER A 17 -14.33 -65.32 8.15
N ASP A 18 -13.96 -64.05 8.42
CA ASP A 18 -14.41 -62.84 7.73
C ASP A 18 -13.54 -61.63 8.16
N VAL A 19 -12.37 -61.44 7.54
CA VAL A 19 -11.34 -60.45 7.95
C VAL A 19 -11.06 -59.38 6.89
N CYS A 20 -10.60 -58.20 7.35
CA CYS A 20 -10.07 -57.15 6.49
C CYS A 20 -8.73 -57.55 5.88
N ILE A 21 -8.61 -57.55 4.55
CA ILE A 21 -7.38 -57.97 3.85
C ILE A 21 -6.15 -57.07 4.09
N LEU A 22 -6.35 -55.83 4.59
CA LEU A 22 -5.26 -54.89 4.83
C LEU A 22 -4.81 -54.82 6.30
N CYS A 23 -5.75 -54.92 7.26
CA CYS A 23 -5.42 -54.78 8.68
C CYS A 23 -5.75 -56.01 9.52
N GLY A 24 -6.24 -57.09 8.93
CA GLY A 24 -6.58 -58.33 9.63
C GLY A 24 -7.79 -58.24 10.57
N PHE A 25 -8.48 -57.10 10.62
CA PHE A 25 -9.63 -56.91 11.51
C PHE A 25 -10.76 -57.89 11.19
N SER A 26 -11.16 -58.70 12.16
CA SER A 26 -12.30 -59.62 12.02
C SER A 26 -13.62 -58.86 12.10
N PHE A 27 -14.44 -58.98 11.06
CA PHE A 27 -15.79 -58.42 11.02
C PHE A 27 -16.78 -59.20 11.88
N VAL A 28 -16.41 -60.40 12.34
CA VAL A 28 -17.19 -61.18 13.31
C VAL A 28 -16.28 -61.57 14.47
N GLN A 29 -16.64 -61.16 15.68
CA GLN A 29 -15.86 -61.42 16.89
C GLN A 29 -16.74 -62.14 17.90
N ILE A 30 -16.28 -63.29 18.40
CA ILE A 30 -16.95 -63.99 19.50
C ILE A 30 -16.23 -63.66 20.79
N GLU A 31 -16.95 -63.10 21.73
CA GLU A 31 -16.49 -62.79 23.07
C GLU A 31 -17.05 -63.83 24.04
N LYS A 32 -16.18 -64.63 24.66
CA LYS A 32 -16.55 -65.49 25.78
C LYS A 32 -16.47 -64.70 27.08
N THR A 33 -17.59 -64.60 27.80
CA THR A 33 -17.63 -64.06 29.17
C THR A 33 -17.04 -65.08 30.15
N VAL A 34 -16.72 -64.63 31.37
CA VAL A 34 -16.11 -65.46 32.42
C VAL A 34 -17.04 -66.62 32.83
N ASP A 35 -18.34 -66.45 32.61
CA ASP A 35 -19.39 -67.43 32.92
C ASP A 35 -19.63 -68.45 31.80
N GLY A 36 -18.87 -68.38 30.70
CA GLY A 36 -18.96 -69.32 29.57
C GLY A 36 -19.98 -68.95 28.49
N GLU A 37 -20.67 -67.81 28.60
CA GLU A 37 -21.58 -67.33 27.55
C GLU A 37 -20.81 -66.75 26.34
N GLU A 38 -21.15 -67.21 25.14
CA GLU A 38 -20.59 -66.71 23.88
C GLU A 38 -21.44 -65.55 23.32
N LYS A 39 -20.88 -64.33 23.29
CA LYS A 39 -21.51 -63.15 22.68
C LYS A 39 -20.87 -62.84 21.34
N THR A 40 -21.64 -62.93 20.25
CA THR A 40 -21.15 -62.65 18.90
C THR A 40 -21.39 -61.20 18.50
N HIS A 41 -20.32 -60.47 18.19
CA HIS A 41 -20.34 -59.10 17.68
C HIS A 41 -20.10 -59.08 16.17
N LYS A 42 -21.02 -58.50 15.38
CA LYS A 42 -20.93 -58.40 13.92
C LYS A 42 -20.73 -56.95 13.46
N PHE A 43 -19.64 -56.68 12.75
CA PHE A 43 -19.19 -55.35 12.30
C PHE A 43 -19.32 -55.17 10.78
N HIS A 44 -20.31 -55.77 10.12
CA HIS A 44 -20.46 -55.68 8.65
C HIS A 44 -20.68 -54.26 8.12
N GLN A 45 -21.13 -53.31 8.95
CA GLN A 45 -21.37 -51.91 8.54
C GLN A 45 -20.10 -51.17 8.11
N ILE A 46 -18.94 -51.61 8.61
CA ILE A 46 -17.63 -51.04 8.28
C ILE A 46 -16.87 -51.86 7.22
N LYS A 47 -17.44 -52.97 6.76
CA LYS A 47 -16.89 -53.83 5.70
C LYS A 47 -17.29 -53.28 4.32
N LEU A 48 -16.32 -53.15 3.42
CA LEU A 48 -16.54 -52.91 2.00
C LEU A 48 -16.27 -54.21 1.23
N LYS A 49 -17.18 -54.55 0.32
CA LYS A 49 -16.99 -55.67 -0.61
C LYS A 49 -15.86 -55.33 -1.59
N LEU A 50 -14.94 -56.29 -1.78
CA LEU A 50 -13.89 -56.21 -2.78
C LEU A 50 -14.51 -56.42 -4.16
N ASN A 51 -14.58 -55.35 -4.95
CA ASN A 51 -14.87 -55.41 -6.39
C ASN A 51 -13.55 -55.26 -7.15
N SER A 52 -13.58 -55.50 -8.46
CA SER A 52 -12.39 -55.48 -9.33
C SER A 52 -11.61 -54.17 -9.22
N GLU A 53 -12.32 -53.04 -9.17
CA GLU A 53 -11.73 -51.69 -9.04
C GLU A 53 -11.01 -51.47 -7.70
N ARG A 54 -11.64 -51.86 -6.58
CA ARG A 54 -11.03 -51.72 -5.25
C ARG A 54 -9.81 -52.62 -5.10
N LEU A 55 -9.86 -53.81 -5.69
CA LEU A 55 -8.73 -54.74 -5.70
C LEU A 55 -7.54 -54.13 -6.46
N GLU A 56 -7.80 -53.54 -7.62
CA GLU A 56 -6.80 -52.89 -8.44
C GLU A 56 -6.16 -51.69 -7.73
N ASN A 57 -6.96 -50.83 -7.09
CA ASN A 57 -6.46 -49.70 -6.32
C ASN A 57 -5.58 -50.14 -5.14
N ILE A 58 -5.95 -51.23 -4.47
CA ILE A 58 -5.14 -51.81 -3.39
C ILE A 58 -3.84 -52.40 -3.95
N ARG A 59 -3.89 -53.13 -5.06
CA ARG A 59 -2.71 -53.71 -5.73
C ARG A 59 -1.72 -52.64 -6.17
N LYS A 60 -2.20 -51.57 -6.82
CA LYS A 60 -1.38 -50.43 -7.24
C LYS A 60 -0.58 -49.82 -6.10
N LEU A 61 -1.18 -49.74 -4.91
CA LEU A 61 -0.58 -49.11 -3.75
C LEU A 61 0.30 -50.04 -2.91
N THR A 62 -0.05 -51.32 -2.83
CA THR A 62 0.63 -52.29 -1.94
C THR A 62 1.65 -53.17 -2.65
N GLY A 63 1.60 -53.26 -3.99
CA GLY A 63 2.47 -54.14 -4.77
C GLY A 63 2.18 -55.64 -4.59
N LEU A 64 1.09 -55.99 -3.89
CA LEU A 64 0.72 -57.38 -3.60
C LEU A 64 0.10 -58.04 -4.84
N THR A 65 0.90 -58.76 -5.62
CA THR A 65 0.44 -59.52 -6.81
C THR A 65 -0.15 -60.88 -6.48
N ASP A 66 0.22 -61.47 -5.33
CA ASP A 66 0.04 -62.91 -5.05
C ASP A 66 -1.07 -63.22 -4.04
N VAL A 67 -1.94 -62.26 -3.72
CA VAL A 67 -3.10 -62.55 -2.85
C VAL A 67 -4.18 -63.23 -3.69
N ASP A 68 -4.27 -64.54 -3.57
CA ASP A 68 -5.27 -65.37 -4.25
C ASP A 68 -6.66 -65.18 -3.59
N VAL A 69 -7.34 -64.10 -3.98
CA VAL A 69 -8.63 -63.66 -3.41
C VAL A 69 -9.79 -64.59 -3.81
N THR A 70 -9.54 -65.56 -4.69
CA THR A 70 -10.55 -66.51 -5.19
C THR A 70 -10.98 -67.53 -4.13
N ASN A 71 -10.17 -67.75 -3.09
CA ASN A 71 -10.43 -68.76 -2.05
C ASN A 71 -11.04 -68.22 -0.73
N ILE A 72 -11.37 -66.93 -0.63
CA ILE A 72 -11.98 -66.37 0.59
C ILE A 72 -13.38 -65.86 0.28
N ILE A 73 -14.36 -66.76 0.37
CA ILE A 73 -15.79 -66.52 0.08
C ILE A 73 -16.37 -65.32 0.89
N ASN A 74 -15.70 -64.88 1.95
CA ASN A 74 -16.11 -63.75 2.78
C ASN A 74 -15.09 -62.59 2.90
N ALA A 75 -14.00 -62.49 2.13
CA ALA A 75 -13.02 -61.40 2.31
C ALA A 75 -13.59 -59.99 2.01
N GLY A 76 -13.16 -58.98 2.78
CA GLY A 76 -13.51 -57.58 2.57
C GLY A 76 -12.39 -56.61 2.96
N VAL A 77 -12.59 -55.31 2.74
CA VAL A 77 -11.68 -54.27 3.24
C VAL A 77 -12.47 -53.31 4.14
N CYS A 78 -11.92 -52.90 5.28
CA CYS A 78 -12.63 -51.96 6.14
C CYS A 78 -12.59 -50.54 5.53
N ARG A 79 -13.65 -49.75 5.77
CA ARG A 79 -13.77 -48.37 5.26
C ARG A 79 -12.56 -47.49 5.59
N LYS A 80 -11.96 -47.69 6.78
CA LYS A 80 -10.78 -46.93 7.22
C LYS A 80 -9.58 -47.19 6.33
N CYS A 81 -9.24 -48.47 6.08
CA CYS A 81 -8.12 -48.83 5.23
C CYS A 81 -8.33 -48.38 3.78
N TYR A 82 -9.54 -48.52 3.23
CA TYR A 82 -9.79 -48.11 1.84
C TYR A 82 -9.72 -46.59 1.63
N ARG A 83 -10.18 -45.77 2.60
CA ARG A 83 -10.01 -44.30 2.54
C ARG A 83 -8.55 -43.88 2.51
N THR A 84 -7.67 -44.61 3.21
CA THR A 84 -6.22 -44.37 3.16
C THR A 84 -5.67 -44.65 1.76
N VAL A 85 -6.11 -45.74 1.13
CA VAL A 85 -5.72 -46.08 -0.26
C VAL A 85 -6.11 -44.97 -1.23
N GLU A 86 -7.35 -44.48 -1.16
CA GLU A 86 -7.82 -43.36 -2.01
C GLU A 86 -7.03 -42.06 -1.77
N SER A 87 -6.70 -41.77 -0.51
CA SER A 87 -5.95 -40.56 -0.15
C SER A 87 -4.54 -40.55 -0.73
N VAL A 88 -3.87 -41.71 -0.76
CA VAL A 88 -2.52 -41.83 -1.30
C VAL A 88 -2.55 -41.73 -2.83
N LEU A 89 -3.44 -42.45 -3.52
CA LEU A 89 -3.59 -42.36 -4.98
C LEU A 89 -3.89 -40.92 -5.45
N LYS A 90 -4.71 -40.18 -4.70
CA LYS A 90 -4.99 -38.77 -4.97
C LYS A 90 -3.78 -37.86 -4.77
N THR A 91 -2.86 -38.24 -3.88
CA THR A 91 -1.63 -37.47 -3.61
C THR A 91 -0.57 -37.74 -4.69
N GLU A 92 -0.43 -38.98 -5.15
CA GLU A 92 0.45 -39.35 -6.26
C GLU A 92 0.07 -38.64 -7.56
N SER A 93 -1.23 -38.65 -7.92
CA SER A 93 -1.73 -37.92 -9.10
C SER A 93 -1.45 -36.41 -9.04
N LYS A 94 -1.54 -35.80 -7.85
CA LYS A 94 -1.17 -34.39 -7.67
C LYS A 94 0.34 -34.16 -7.86
N HIS A 95 1.18 -35.07 -7.35
CA HIS A 95 2.63 -34.98 -7.55
C HIS A 95 3.01 -35.06 -9.03
N ASP A 96 2.36 -35.94 -9.80
CA ASP A 96 2.62 -36.07 -11.22
C ASP A 96 2.20 -34.83 -12.02
N SER A 97 1.04 -34.24 -11.70
CA SER A 97 0.61 -32.97 -12.30
C SER A 97 1.59 -31.82 -12.01
N ILE A 98 2.14 -31.77 -10.79
CA ILE A 98 3.15 -30.76 -10.43
C ILE A 98 4.46 -31.00 -11.18
N LYS A 99 4.94 -32.25 -11.27
CA LYS A 99 6.14 -32.60 -12.04
C LYS A 99 5.98 -32.23 -13.52
N GLN A 100 4.80 -32.46 -14.11
CA GLN A 100 4.51 -32.09 -15.49
C GLN A 100 4.57 -30.58 -15.70
N LYS A 101 3.98 -29.79 -14.81
CA LYS A 101 4.07 -28.32 -14.85
C LYS A 101 5.52 -27.83 -14.75
N PHE A 102 6.33 -28.43 -13.88
CA PHE A 102 7.76 -28.09 -13.79
C PHE A 102 8.53 -28.41 -15.08
N ARG A 103 8.21 -29.54 -15.74
CA ARG A 103 8.80 -29.90 -17.04
C ARG A 103 8.39 -28.91 -18.14
N GLU A 104 7.12 -28.53 -18.20
CA GLU A 104 6.63 -27.52 -19.16
C GLU A 104 7.27 -26.15 -18.94
N MET A 105 7.43 -25.73 -17.68
CA MET A 105 8.14 -24.50 -17.34
C MET A 105 9.60 -24.54 -17.80
N ALA A 106 10.32 -25.63 -17.55
CA ALA A 106 11.70 -25.80 -17.98
C ALA A 106 11.84 -25.78 -19.51
N LEU A 107 10.96 -26.49 -20.23
CA LEU A 107 10.91 -26.49 -21.70
C LEU A 107 10.64 -25.09 -22.28
N ASN A 108 9.73 -24.33 -21.67
CA ASN A 108 9.44 -22.96 -22.10
C ASN A 108 10.61 -22.01 -21.85
N THR A 109 11.34 -22.15 -20.74
CA THR A 109 12.55 -21.35 -20.46
C THR A 109 13.67 -21.66 -21.44
N VAL A 110 13.86 -22.93 -21.81
CA VAL A 110 14.87 -23.32 -22.82
C VAL A 110 14.49 -22.79 -24.20
N LYS A 111 13.19 -22.82 -24.58
CA LYS A 111 12.70 -22.21 -25.83
C LYS A 111 12.89 -20.70 -25.89
N THR A 112 12.77 -19.99 -24.77
CA THR A 112 12.93 -18.53 -24.73
C THR A 112 14.39 -18.08 -24.76
N ASN A 113 15.32 -18.88 -24.24
CA ASN A 113 16.76 -18.54 -24.24
C ASN A 113 17.49 -18.78 -25.58
N MET A 114 16.86 -19.43 -26.56
CA MET A 114 17.44 -19.68 -27.89
C MET A 114 17.05 -18.65 -28.97
N LEU A 115 16.22 -17.66 -28.64
CA LEU A 115 15.96 -16.51 -29.50
C LEU A 115 16.72 -15.30 -28.95
N GLN A 116 17.88 -15.00 -29.55
CA GLN A 116 18.53 -13.69 -29.39
C GLN A 116 17.61 -12.62 -30.01
N LEU A 117 16.67 -12.12 -29.21
CA LEU A 117 15.90 -10.93 -29.55
C LEU A 117 16.59 -9.71 -28.95
N LEU A 118 16.87 -8.73 -29.82
CA LEU A 118 17.28 -7.39 -29.46
C LEU A 118 16.30 -6.80 -28.43
N SER A 119 16.87 -6.12 -27.43
CA SER A 119 16.16 -5.46 -26.34
C SER A 119 14.89 -4.74 -26.80
N PRO A 120 13.70 -5.06 -26.25
CA PRO A 120 12.48 -4.32 -26.55
C PRO A 120 12.62 -2.88 -26.07
N SER A 121 12.24 -1.92 -26.93
CA SER A 121 12.04 -0.54 -26.53
C SER A 121 11.03 -0.48 -25.38
N ARG A 122 11.29 0.42 -24.41
CA ARG A 122 10.42 0.62 -23.23
C ARG A 122 9.00 0.97 -23.68
N LYS A 123 8.07 0.00 -23.61
CA LYS A 123 6.63 0.30 -23.61
C LYS A 123 6.28 1.05 -22.31
N THR A 124 5.58 2.17 -22.46
CA THR A 124 5.12 3.02 -21.36
C THR A 124 3.94 2.35 -20.63
N ILE A 125 4.21 1.67 -19.52
CA ILE A 125 3.19 1.05 -18.67
C ILE A 125 2.48 2.15 -17.85
N THR A 126 1.15 2.19 -17.84
CA THR A 126 0.36 3.06 -16.95
C THR A 126 0.43 2.55 -15.51
N LYS A 127 0.84 3.41 -14.57
CA LYS A 127 1.02 3.13 -13.12
C LYS A 127 -0.20 2.53 -12.40
N ARG A 128 -1.39 2.51 -13.01
CA ARG A 128 -2.69 2.18 -12.40
C ARG A 128 -2.77 0.76 -11.85
N MET A 129 -1.88 -0.13 -12.30
CA MET A 129 -1.86 -1.55 -11.92
C MET A 129 -0.80 -1.94 -10.88
N LEU A 130 0.10 -1.03 -10.48
CA LEU A 130 1.26 -1.36 -9.63
C LEU A 130 1.08 -1.07 -8.13
N ARG A 131 -0.10 -0.61 -7.69
CA ARG A 131 -0.38 -0.33 -6.28
C ARG A 131 -1.00 -1.55 -5.59
N SER A 132 -0.18 -2.59 -5.39
CA SER A 132 -0.52 -3.72 -4.51
C SER A 132 0.07 -3.49 -3.11
N PRO A 133 -0.75 -3.40 -2.04
CA PRO A 133 -0.38 -3.97 -0.76
C PRO A 133 -0.48 -5.49 -0.90
N SER A 134 0.56 -6.22 -0.53
CA SER A 134 0.43 -7.64 -0.24
C SER A 134 -0.77 -7.85 0.70
N MET A 135 -1.69 -8.72 0.33
CA MET A 135 -2.66 -9.28 1.28
C MET A 135 -1.89 -9.71 2.53
N PRO A 136 -2.42 -9.56 3.76
CA PRO A 136 -1.85 -10.25 4.90
C PRO A 136 -1.80 -11.73 4.52
N SER A 137 -0.58 -12.26 4.39
CA SER A 137 -0.40 -13.70 4.27
C SER A 137 -1.21 -14.32 5.40
N ALA A 138 -2.10 -15.26 5.07
CA ALA A 138 -2.76 -16.07 6.07
C ALA A 138 -1.73 -16.42 7.15
N LYS A 139 -2.10 -16.22 8.42
CA LYS A 139 -1.29 -16.60 9.58
C LYS A 139 -0.59 -17.91 9.22
N LYS A 140 0.73 -17.90 9.07
CA LYS A 140 1.48 -19.15 9.06
C LYS A 140 1.03 -19.85 10.33
N GLN A 141 0.39 -21.00 10.18
CA GLN A 141 0.20 -21.92 11.28
C GLN A 141 1.55 -22.00 11.98
N SER A 142 1.54 -21.73 13.27
CA SER A 142 2.65 -22.08 14.15
C SER A 142 3.00 -23.52 13.82
N PHE A 143 4.15 -23.75 13.19
CA PHE A 143 4.74 -25.07 13.25
C PHE A 143 5.06 -25.29 14.73
N ASP A 144 4.35 -26.24 15.31
CA ASP A 144 4.65 -26.78 16.62
C ASP A 144 6.01 -27.48 16.49
N VAL A 145 7.08 -26.78 16.89
CA VAL A 145 8.42 -27.37 16.97
C VAL A 145 8.53 -28.05 18.32
N SER A 146 7.75 -29.11 18.49
CA SER A 146 7.91 -30.08 19.57
C SER A 146 8.38 -31.40 18.96
N TYR A 147 9.62 -31.43 18.48
CA TYR A 147 10.47 -32.62 18.47
C TYR A 147 11.92 -32.21 18.22
N VAL A 148 12.64 -31.85 19.29
CA VAL A 148 14.11 -31.77 19.26
C VAL A 148 14.61 -33.21 19.26
N LYS A 149 15.03 -33.72 18.10
CA LYS A 149 15.93 -34.88 18.07
C LYS A 149 17.32 -34.34 18.42
N LEU A 150 17.78 -34.63 19.63
CA LEU A 150 19.17 -34.39 20.05
C LEU A 150 20.10 -35.10 19.05
N VAL A 151 20.70 -34.33 18.15
CA VAL A 151 21.87 -34.80 17.41
C VAL A 151 23.05 -34.58 18.34
N LYS A 152 23.60 -35.68 18.88
CA LYS A 152 24.92 -35.65 19.52
C LYS A 152 25.91 -35.06 18.52
N MET A 153 26.48 -33.91 18.84
CA MET A 153 27.66 -33.42 18.12
C MET A 153 28.78 -34.42 18.35
N ALA A 154 29.22 -35.10 17.29
CA ALA A 154 30.48 -35.83 17.33
C ALA A 154 31.64 -34.81 17.41
N PRO A 155 32.70 -35.10 18.18
CA PRO A 155 33.87 -34.23 18.21
C PRO A 155 34.49 -34.15 16.82
N PHE A 156 34.88 -32.93 16.46
CA PHE A 156 35.46 -32.56 15.17
C PHE A 156 36.74 -33.38 14.91
N GLN A 157 36.76 -34.18 13.85
CA GLN A 157 37.97 -34.82 13.33
C GLN A 157 38.56 -33.94 12.23
N ASP A 158 39.80 -33.48 12.47
CA ASP A 158 40.63 -32.81 11.49
C ASP A 158 40.99 -33.80 10.36
N LEU A 159 40.59 -33.46 9.14
CA LEU A 159 40.85 -34.27 7.94
C LEU A 159 41.96 -33.67 7.06
N THR A 160 42.83 -32.82 7.60
CA THR A 160 44.03 -32.37 6.88
C THR A 160 45.25 -33.25 7.17
N ASN A 161 45.24 -34.48 6.63
CA ASN A 161 46.40 -35.20 6.08
C ASN A 161 46.18 -36.73 6.06
N THR A 162 45.90 -37.30 4.90
CA THR A 162 46.45 -38.62 4.48
C THR A 162 46.25 -38.78 2.97
N PHE A 163 47.36 -38.78 2.24
CA PHE A 163 47.45 -39.11 0.82
C PHE A 163 47.17 -40.61 0.60
N ILE A 164 46.55 -40.98 -0.52
CA ILE A 164 47.09 -41.95 -1.52
C ILE A 164 46.24 -41.91 -2.81
N SER A 165 47.01 -42.03 -3.89
CA SER A 165 46.82 -41.84 -5.33
C SER A 165 45.89 -42.83 -6.04
N ILE A 166 45.49 -42.48 -7.28
CA ILE A 166 45.59 -43.25 -8.56
C ILE A 166 44.62 -42.62 -9.59
N GLU A 167 45.15 -41.77 -10.48
CA GLU A 167 45.38 -41.97 -11.94
C GLU A 167 44.09 -42.01 -12.79
N SER A 168 43.75 -40.94 -13.53
CA SER A 168 44.29 -40.46 -14.81
C SER A 168 43.88 -41.27 -16.04
N LYS A 169 43.24 -40.60 -17.00
CA LYS A 169 43.42 -40.81 -18.44
C LYS A 169 43.08 -39.52 -19.20
N ARG A 170 44.12 -38.75 -19.52
CA ARG A 170 44.18 -37.83 -20.66
C ARG A 170 45.58 -37.96 -21.28
N THR A 171 45.66 -38.74 -22.34
CA THR A 171 46.60 -38.67 -23.48
C THR A 171 46.26 -37.44 -24.35
N GLU A 172 47.12 -36.81 -25.14
CA GLU A 172 48.58 -36.78 -25.43
C GLU A 172 48.76 -35.48 -26.27
N LEU A 173 49.67 -34.55 -25.91
CA LEU A 173 51.05 -34.31 -26.43
C LEU A 173 51.14 -33.85 -27.91
N PRO A 174 52.25 -33.25 -28.43
CA PRO A 174 53.59 -32.94 -27.84
C PRO A 174 54.10 -31.48 -28.10
N GLN A 175 54.84 -30.82 -27.19
CA GLN A 175 56.31 -30.77 -26.97
C GLN A 175 57.19 -30.08 -28.06
N PRO A 176 58.27 -29.40 -27.62
CA PRO A 176 59.60 -29.96 -27.86
C PRO A 176 60.43 -30.11 -26.57
N VAL A 177 60.88 -31.35 -26.32
CA VAL A 177 62.26 -31.87 -26.46
C VAL A 177 63.31 -31.22 -25.56
N THR A 178 63.65 -32.00 -24.53
CA THR A 178 64.86 -31.97 -23.72
C THR A 178 66.00 -32.70 -24.44
N PHE A 179 67.24 -32.26 -24.32
CA PHE A 179 68.42 -33.15 -24.35
C PHE A 179 69.46 -32.55 -23.39
N GLN A 180 69.59 -33.15 -22.20
CA GLN A 180 70.73 -33.98 -21.80
C GLN A 180 72.08 -33.26 -21.91
N GLN A 181 72.83 -33.24 -20.82
CA GLN A 181 73.94 -34.19 -20.76
C GLN A 181 74.05 -34.88 -19.40
N PRO A 182 74.40 -36.18 -19.40
CA PRO A 182 74.95 -36.88 -18.26
C PRO A 182 76.50 -36.83 -18.26
N ILE A 183 77.06 -36.86 -17.05
CA ILE A 183 78.30 -37.57 -16.62
C ILE A 183 79.68 -37.11 -17.17
N CYS A 184 80.58 -36.84 -16.18
CA CYS A 184 82.05 -36.76 -16.20
C CYS A 184 82.70 -35.60 -16.98
N SER A 185 83.67 -34.83 -16.47
CA SER A 185 84.64 -34.99 -15.39
C SER A 185 85.26 -33.62 -15.01
N ALA A 186 86.10 -33.62 -13.98
CA ALA A 186 87.10 -32.61 -13.61
C ALA A 186 86.64 -31.37 -12.80
N TYR A 187 86.74 -31.53 -11.47
CA TYR A 187 87.58 -30.72 -10.57
C TYR A 187 87.79 -29.21 -10.86
N VAL A 188 87.43 -28.42 -9.82
CA VAL A 188 87.91 -27.07 -9.42
C VAL A 188 87.39 -25.91 -10.28
N PRO A 189 86.57 -24.97 -9.75
CA PRO A 189 87.16 -23.90 -8.92
C PRO A 189 86.27 -23.12 -7.92
N ILE A 190 86.94 -22.77 -6.80
CA ILE A 190 86.80 -21.56 -5.98
C ILE A 190 85.61 -21.50 -5.00
N ALA A 191 85.97 -21.76 -3.74
CA ALA A 191 85.19 -21.47 -2.54
C ALA A 191 84.49 -20.09 -2.57
N PRO A 192 83.27 -19.95 -2.02
CA PRO A 192 82.60 -18.66 -1.91
C PRO A 192 83.41 -17.75 -0.97
N LYS A 193 84.16 -16.81 -1.55
CA LYS A 193 84.89 -15.77 -0.80
C LYS A 193 83.90 -15.06 0.12
N ALA A 194 84.12 -15.23 1.43
CA ALA A 194 83.38 -14.55 2.47
C ALA A 194 83.53 -13.03 2.28
N LYS A 195 82.45 -12.33 1.94
CA LYS A 195 82.47 -10.87 1.73
C LYS A 195 82.33 -10.16 3.08
N LYS A 196 83.40 -9.46 3.49
CA LYS A 196 83.46 -8.60 4.68
C LYS A 196 82.71 -7.30 4.40
N ILE A 197 81.86 -6.87 5.34
CA ILE A 197 81.27 -5.53 5.30
C ILE A 197 82.18 -4.62 6.12
N SER A 198 82.56 -3.47 5.55
CA SER A 198 83.36 -2.44 6.22
C SER A 198 82.54 -1.16 6.39
N ILE A 199 82.36 -0.72 7.64
CA ILE A 199 81.69 0.54 7.97
C ILE A 199 82.76 1.50 8.49
N ALA A 200 82.92 2.63 7.80
CA ALA A 200 83.86 3.69 8.18
C ALA A 200 83.18 4.65 9.16
N TYR A 201 83.66 4.71 10.39
CA TYR A 201 83.30 5.75 11.35
C TYR A 201 84.40 6.84 11.36
N PRO A 202 84.11 8.07 11.80
CA PRO A 202 85.14 9.10 12.02
C PRO A 202 86.26 8.65 12.96
N SER A 203 85.98 7.69 13.85
CA SER A 203 86.92 7.08 14.80
C SER A 203 87.66 5.84 14.27
N GLY A 204 87.44 5.45 13.00
CA GLY A 204 88.09 4.30 12.38
C GLY A 204 87.13 3.35 11.64
N THR A 205 87.69 2.48 10.79
CA THR A 205 86.90 1.52 10.01
C THR A 205 86.72 0.21 10.78
N ARG A 206 85.48 -0.16 11.11
CA ARG A 206 85.14 -1.48 11.68
C ARG A 206 84.73 -2.45 10.57
N ARG A 207 85.17 -3.70 10.67
CA ARG A 207 84.92 -4.76 9.67
C ARG A 207 84.34 -5.99 10.34
N GLU A 208 83.17 -6.42 9.87
CA GLU A 208 82.47 -7.59 10.42
C GLU A 208 81.99 -8.52 9.31
N LEU A 209 81.98 -9.83 9.59
CA LEU A 209 81.59 -10.85 8.63
C LEU A 209 80.12 -11.23 8.87
N VAL A 210 79.21 -10.70 8.06
CA VAL A 210 77.79 -11.07 8.13
C VAL A 210 77.64 -12.53 7.69
N ARG A 211 77.24 -13.41 8.61
CA ARG A 211 77.10 -14.86 8.35
C ARG A 211 75.69 -15.22 7.89
N ASN A 212 74.67 -14.54 8.43
CA ASN A 212 73.27 -14.76 8.11
C ASN A 212 72.97 -14.42 6.63
N ALA A 213 72.33 -15.36 5.91
CA ALA A 213 71.99 -15.19 4.51
C ALA A 213 70.98 -14.06 4.26
N GLN A 214 70.14 -13.76 5.26
CA GLN A 214 69.10 -12.73 5.23
C GLN A 214 69.70 -11.32 5.37
N GLU A 215 70.55 -11.13 6.38
CA GLU A 215 71.30 -9.89 6.59
C GLU A 215 72.19 -9.57 5.38
N LYS A 216 72.75 -10.59 4.70
CA LYS A 216 73.47 -10.38 3.42
C LYS A 216 72.56 -9.79 2.33
N LYS A 217 71.29 -10.22 2.23
CA LYS A 217 70.32 -9.66 1.26
C LYS A 217 69.94 -8.23 1.63
N ILE A 218 69.72 -7.95 2.92
CA ILE A 218 69.41 -6.60 3.42
C ILE A 218 70.60 -5.66 3.19
N CYS A 219 71.82 -6.06 3.55
CA CYS A 219 73.03 -5.29 3.30
C CYS A 219 73.27 -5.05 1.80
N ARG A 220 72.97 -6.03 0.92
CA ARG A 220 73.00 -5.82 -0.53
C ARG A 220 71.98 -4.77 -0.98
N ALA A 221 70.74 -4.85 -0.48
CA ALA A 221 69.70 -3.87 -0.80
C ALA A 221 70.05 -2.46 -0.33
N ILE A 222 70.71 -2.31 0.83
CA ILE A 222 71.20 -1.02 1.36
C ILE A 222 72.35 -0.47 0.50
N VAL A 223 73.33 -1.32 0.14
CA VAL A 223 74.50 -0.91 -0.66
C VAL A 223 74.11 -0.56 -2.10
N GLN A 224 73.24 -1.35 -2.74
CA GLN A 224 72.69 -1.07 -4.07
C GLN A 224 71.65 0.07 -4.06
N GLY A 225 71.09 0.35 -2.89
CA GLY A 225 70.04 1.33 -2.62
C GLY A 225 70.46 2.79 -2.75
N ARG A 226 71.75 3.09 -2.62
CA ARG A 226 72.31 4.45 -2.73
C ARG A 226 72.10 5.10 -4.11
N SER A 227 71.65 4.35 -5.11
CA SER A 227 71.50 4.82 -6.50
C SER A 227 70.07 4.76 -7.06
N SER A 228 69.10 4.11 -6.39
CA SER A 228 67.79 3.78 -7.01
C SER A 228 66.55 4.02 -6.14
N GLY A 229 66.67 4.42 -4.87
CA GLY A 229 65.53 4.68 -3.98
C GLY A 229 64.67 3.45 -3.62
N LYS A 230 64.97 2.26 -4.16
CA LYS A 230 64.20 1.01 -4.01
C LYS A 230 64.63 0.14 -2.80
N ALA A 231 65.58 0.63 -2.01
CA ALA A 231 66.10 -0.11 -0.84
C ALA A 231 65.00 -0.45 0.16
N ALA A 232 64.19 0.54 0.55
CA ALA A 232 63.14 0.37 1.56
C ALA A 232 62.12 -0.72 1.17
N LYS A 233 61.64 -0.73 -0.09
CA LYS A 233 60.71 -1.77 -0.57
C LYS A 233 61.33 -3.16 -0.56
N SER A 234 62.60 -3.27 -0.96
CA SER A 234 63.31 -4.55 -0.98
C SER A 234 63.57 -5.06 0.44
N ILE A 235 63.90 -4.15 1.37
CA ILE A 235 64.10 -4.47 2.79
C ILE A 235 62.78 -4.92 3.42
N ILE A 236 61.68 -4.18 3.19
CA ILE A 236 60.35 -4.56 3.70
C ILE A 236 59.90 -5.91 3.13
N SER A 237 60.15 -6.19 1.84
CA SER A 237 59.83 -7.50 1.24
C SER A 237 60.62 -8.63 1.89
N ILE A 238 61.90 -8.42 2.19
CA ILE A 238 62.73 -9.42 2.87
C ILE A 238 62.20 -9.61 4.30
N LEU A 239 61.99 -8.53 5.06
CA LEU A 239 61.49 -8.58 6.43
C LEU A 239 60.08 -9.18 6.52
N SER A 240 59.24 -9.02 5.48
CA SER A 240 57.90 -9.65 5.40
C SER A 240 57.96 -11.16 5.22
N GLU A 241 59.09 -11.70 4.78
CA GLU A 241 59.31 -13.14 4.72
C GLU A 241 59.90 -13.67 6.04
N THR A 242 60.77 -12.90 6.70
CA THR A 242 61.54 -13.37 7.86
C THR A 242 61.05 -12.94 9.24
N ASN A 243 60.54 -11.72 9.38
CA ASN A 243 60.16 -11.12 10.66
C ASN A 243 58.69 -10.66 10.62
N LYS A 244 57.81 -11.57 10.19
CA LYS A 244 56.37 -11.31 10.01
C LYS A 244 55.73 -10.70 11.27
N GLU A 245 56.03 -11.25 12.44
CA GLU A 245 55.45 -10.79 13.71
C GLU A 245 55.85 -9.34 14.04
N GLU A 246 57.10 -8.94 13.86
CA GLU A 246 57.53 -7.56 14.14
C GLU A 246 56.90 -6.55 13.19
N ILE A 247 56.75 -6.90 11.90
CA ILE A 247 56.05 -6.02 10.94
C ILE A 247 54.58 -5.87 11.31
N VAL A 248 53.91 -6.96 11.66
CA VAL A 248 52.51 -6.93 12.11
C VAL A 248 52.38 -6.09 13.38
N ASN A 249 53.30 -6.22 14.33
CA ASN A 249 53.34 -5.39 15.54
C ASN A 249 53.54 -3.91 15.21
N ALA A 250 54.46 -3.57 14.30
CA ALA A 250 54.68 -2.19 13.87
C ALA A 250 53.44 -1.60 13.18
N ALA A 251 52.81 -2.35 12.27
CA ALA A 251 51.56 -1.93 11.62
C ALA A 251 50.42 -1.76 12.63
N SER A 252 50.31 -2.66 13.61
CA SER A 252 49.34 -2.57 14.70
C SER A 252 49.50 -1.28 15.51
N LEU A 253 50.74 -0.86 15.82
CA LEU A 253 51.00 0.39 16.53
C LEU A 253 50.57 1.63 15.73
N ILE A 254 50.81 1.64 14.41
CA ILE A 254 50.37 2.72 13.51
C ILE A 254 48.84 2.82 13.52
N ILE A 255 48.15 1.70 13.30
CA ILE A 255 46.68 1.64 13.31
C ILE A 255 46.12 2.04 14.69
N ALA A 256 46.76 1.61 15.78
CA ALA A 256 46.35 1.95 17.13
C ALA A 256 46.45 3.46 17.41
N SER A 257 47.46 4.14 16.84
CA SER A 257 47.61 5.60 16.92
C SER A 257 46.48 6.32 16.18
N GLU A 258 46.26 5.99 14.90
CA GLU A 258 45.18 6.58 14.09
C GLU A 258 43.81 6.37 14.76
N SER A 259 43.57 5.15 15.24
CA SER A 259 42.32 4.80 15.93
C SER A 259 42.17 5.57 17.25
N LYS A 260 43.26 5.80 17.99
CA LYS A 260 43.24 6.59 19.23
C LYS A 260 42.89 8.04 18.94
N ASP A 261 43.46 8.63 17.90
CA ASP A 261 43.23 10.02 17.53
C ASP A 261 41.81 10.27 17.03
N LEU A 262 41.27 9.37 16.19
CA LEU A 262 39.87 9.41 15.77
C LEU A 262 38.89 9.24 16.94
N CYS A 263 39.21 8.35 17.89
CA CYS A 263 38.32 8.03 19.00
C CYS A 263 38.41 9.00 20.20
N LYS A 264 39.26 10.04 20.15
CA LYS A 264 39.30 11.09 21.18
C LYS A 264 37.92 11.72 21.33
N LYS A 265 37.50 12.03 22.57
CA LYS A 265 36.26 12.78 22.80
C LYS A 265 36.34 14.12 22.09
N HIS A 266 35.27 14.50 21.40
CA HIS A 266 35.21 15.74 20.61
C HIS A 266 36.27 15.82 19.50
N SER A 267 36.68 14.68 18.94
CA SER A 267 37.62 14.63 17.81
C SER A 267 37.05 15.23 16.51
N GLY A 268 35.79 15.65 16.52
CA GLY A 268 35.06 16.10 15.34
C GLY A 268 34.67 14.98 14.38
N SER A 269 34.91 13.71 14.74
CA SER A 269 34.60 12.59 13.85
C SER A 269 33.10 12.48 13.59
N ILE A 270 32.72 12.19 12.34
CA ILE A 270 31.32 12.08 11.96
C ILE A 270 30.61 10.93 12.69
N LEU A 271 31.36 9.90 13.10
CA LEU A 271 30.81 8.77 13.87
C LEU A 271 30.42 9.16 15.30
N GLN A 272 30.90 10.29 15.82
CA GLN A 272 30.48 10.84 17.12
C GLN A 272 29.25 11.74 17.00
N LYS A 273 28.95 12.25 15.80
CA LYS A 273 27.78 13.11 15.56
C LYS A 273 26.52 12.26 15.50
N LYS A 274 25.61 12.55 16.42
CA LYS A 274 24.39 11.76 16.68
C LYS A 274 23.15 12.63 16.73
N ASP A 275 23.22 13.93 16.49
CA ASP A 275 22.03 14.78 16.32
C ASP A 275 21.22 14.35 15.08
N ASN A 276 19.97 14.83 15.00
CA ASN A 276 19.01 14.41 13.96
C ASN A 276 19.56 14.73 12.55
N ASP A 277 20.00 15.97 12.36
CA ASP A 277 20.54 16.48 11.09
C ASP A 277 21.79 15.69 10.67
N SER A 278 22.77 15.52 11.57
CA SER A 278 24.01 14.80 11.24
C SER A 278 23.77 13.33 10.86
N ILE A 279 22.74 12.67 11.42
CA ILE A 279 22.39 11.30 11.06
C ILE A 279 21.74 11.24 9.66
N LEU A 280 20.93 12.23 9.30
CA LEU A 280 20.31 12.35 7.98
C LEU A 280 21.26 12.91 6.91
N GLU A 281 22.37 13.52 7.30
CA GLU A 281 23.44 13.97 6.39
C GLU A 281 24.54 12.92 6.18
N PHE A 282 24.65 11.92 7.09
CA PHE A 282 25.69 10.91 7.01
C PHE A 282 25.68 10.19 5.65
N SER A 283 26.84 10.09 5.01
CA SER A 283 27.03 9.31 3.79
C SER A 283 28.33 8.51 3.82
N TRP A 284 28.37 7.40 3.07
CA TRP A 284 29.58 6.60 2.91
C TRP A 284 30.76 7.41 2.34
N ASP A 285 30.50 8.36 1.45
CA ASP A 285 31.52 9.25 0.88
C ASP A 285 32.13 10.18 1.93
N MET A 286 31.30 10.82 2.76
CA MET A 286 31.80 11.66 3.86
C MET A 286 32.67 10.86 4.83
N PHE A 287 32.26 9.64 5.17
CA PHE A 287 33.05 8.79 6.06
C PHE A 287 34.37 8.35 5.43
N HIS A 288 34.34 7.97 4.16
CA HIS A 288 35.53 7.59 3.44
C HIS A 288 36.54 8.76 3.35
N LYS A 289 36.08 9.97 3.04
CA LYS A 289 36.93 11.18 3.00
C LYS A 289 37.57 11.47 4.35
N GLU A 290 36.84 11.31 5.46
CA GLU A 290 37.42 11.45 6.80
C GLU A 290 38.54 10.42 7.03
N LEU A 291 38.30 9.16 6.71
CA LEU A 291 39.28 8.09 6.90
C LEU A 291 40.52 8.29 6.03
N GLN A 292 40.38 8.71 4.77
CA GLN A 292 41.52 9.01 3.90
C GLN A 292 42.46 10.08 4.48
N LEU A 293 41.90 11.06 5.19
CA LEU A 293 42.67 12.15 5.78
C LEU A 293 43.26 11.80 7.16
N ARG A 294 42.49 11.09 7.99
CA ARG A 294 42.79 10.94 9.43
C ARG A 294 43.26 9.54 9.83
N ALA A 295 42.87 8.53 9.07
CA ALA A 295 43.25 7.14 9.32
C ALA A 295 43.40 6.35 8.00
N PRO A 296 44.34 6.76 7.13
CA PRO A 296 44.55 6.09 5.85
C PRO A 296 45.05 4.65 6.02
N ASN A 297 45.82 4.35 7.09
CA ASN A 297 46.42 3.02 7.24
C ASN A 297 45.38 1.97 7.65
N ILE A 298 44.47 2.27 8.59
CA ILE A 298 43.35 1.37 8.92
C ILE A 298 42.45 1.11 7.71
N LEU A 299 42.18 2.16 6.91
CA LEU A 299 41.37 2.04 5.70
C LEU A 299 42.06 1.13 4.68
N GLN A 300 43.36 1.31 4.46
CA GLN A 300 44.15 0.48 3.55
C GLN A 300 44.18 -0.99 3.97
N VAL A 301 44.38 -1.27 5.26
CA VAL A 301 44.45 -2.66 5.78
C VAL A 301 43.10 -3.36 5.63
N ILE A 302 42.00 -2.71 6.03
CA ILE A 302 40.67 -3.31 5.88
C ILE A 302 40.28 -3.44 4.41
N ALA A 303 40.60 -2.45 3.56
CA ALA A 303 40.37 -2.55 2.12
C ALA A 303 41.10 -3.75 1.50
N SER A 304 42.37 -3.95 1.87
CA SER A 304 43.19 -5.08 1.39
C SER A 304 42.63 -6.44 1.84
N ALA A 305 41.96 -6.50 2.99
CA ALA A 305 41.29 -7.72 3.45
C ALA A 305 39.99 -8.02 2.69
N VAL A 306 39.36 -7.02 2.09
CA VAL A 306 38.05 -7.15 1.41
C VAL A 306 38.21 -7.31 -0.11
N CYS A 307 39.19 -6.65 -0.74
CA CYS A 307 39.35 -6.66 -2.19
C CYS A 307 40.79 -6.37 -2.64
N ASP A 308 41.28 -7.14 -3.63
CA ASP A 308 42.61 -6.95 -4.24
C ASP A 308 42.67 -5.78 -5.23
N VAL A 309 41.51 -5.25 -5.64
CA VAL A 309 41.36 -4.19 -6.64
C VAL A 309 40.72 -2.96 -5.99
N PRO A 310 41.13 -1.73 -6.37
CA PRO A 310 40.48 -0.50 -5.90
C PRO A 310 38.97 -0.56 -6.12
N VAL A 311 38.22 -0.37 -5.03
CA VAL A 311 36.76 -0.50 -5.05
C VAL A 311 36.13 0.79 -5.58
N LYS A 312 35.16 0.67 -6.49
CA LYS A 312 34.39 1.83 -6.96
C LYS A 312 33.45 2.32 -5.85
N VAL A 313 33.30 3.64 -5.75
CA VAL A 313 32.24 4.25 -4.94
C VAL A 313 30.90 3.65 -5.40
N GLU A 314 30.02 3.30 -4.45
CA GLU A 314 28.72 2.60 -4.64
C GLU A 314 28.76 1.06 -4.76
N ASP A 315 29.94 0.42 -4.83
CA ASP A 315 30.00 -1.05 -4.78
C ASP A 315 29.66 -1.56 -3.37
N LYS A 316 29.01 -2.73 -3.26
CA LYS A 316 28.72 -3.41 -1.99
C LYS A 316 29.99 -3.60 -1.14
N LYS A 317 31.12 -3.89 -1.80
CA LYS A 317 32.43 -4.02 -1.13
C LYS A 317 32.87 -2.73 -0.44
N PHE A 318 32.52 -1.56 -1.00
CA PHE A 318 32.86 -0.26 -0.44
C PHE A 318 32.17 -0.06 0.91
N ALA A 319 30.86 -0.34 0.97
CA ALA A 319 30.09 -0.29 2.20
C ALA A 319 30.61 -1.30 3.25
N HIS A 320 31.05 -2.50 2.85
CA HIS A 320 31.62 -3.48 3.77
C HIS A 320 32.91 -2.99 4.44
N ILE A 321 33.81 -2.35 3.68
CA ILE A 321 35.06 -1.79 4.20
C ILE A 321 34.75 -0.74 5.27
N LEU A 322 33.90 0.23 4.90
CA LEU A 322 33.53 1.34 5.78
C LEU A 322 32.77 0.86 7.02
N HIS A 323 31.81 -0.04 6.88
CA HIS A 323 31.11 -0.62 8.02
C HIS A 323 32.07 -1.35 8.97
N SER A 324 33.06 -2.08 8.43
CA SER A 324 34.06 -2.78 9.23
C SER A 324 34.91 -1.81 10.03
N VAL A 325 35.40 -0.73 9.41
CA VAL A 325 36.15 0.33 10.10
C VAL A 325 35.28 0.96 11.21
N ALA A 326 34.04 1.31 10.92
CA ALA A 326 33.12 1.91 11.89
C ALA A 326 32.86 0.98 13.09
N SER A 327 32.70 -0.33 12.85
CA SER A 327 32.49 -1.33 13.90
C SER A 327 33.71 -1.47 14.81
N VAL A 328 34.92 -1.48 14.23
CA VAL A 328 36.19 -1.52 14.98
C VAL A 328 36.36 -0.26 15.84
N LEU A 329 36.10 0.92 15.28
CA LEU A 329 36.19 2.18 16.02
C LEU A 329 35.14 2.27 17.14
N HIS A 330 33.94 1.73 16.93
CA HIS A 330 32.91 1.62 17.98
C HIS A 330 33.32 0.69 19.12
N GLY A 331 33.95 -0.44 18.80
CA GLY A 331 34.52 -1.34 19.82
C GLY A 331 35.60 -0.67 20.67
N ARG A 332 36.35 0.29 20.10
CA ARG A 332 37.34 1.10 20.82
C ARG A 332 36.71 2.24 21.64
N SER A 333 35.65 2.86 21.14
CA SER A 333 34.93 3.94 21.80
C SER A 333 33.44 3.89 21.51
N ALA A 334 32.63 3.73 22.57
CA ALA A 334 31.17 3.70 22.45
C ALA A 334 30.59 5.00 21.85
N GLU A 335 31.33 6.11 21.90
CA GLU A 335 30.93 7.38 21.29
C GLU A 335 30.84 7.31 19.77
N MET A 336 31.61 6.42 19.11
CA MET A 336 31.67 6.22 17.65
C MET A 336 30.47 5.40 17.14
N SER A 337 29.26 5.75 17.57
CA SER A 337 28.04 4.94 17.41
C SER A 337 27.06 5.46 16.35
N SER A 338 27.37 6.52 15.59
CA SER A 338 26.42 7.09 14.61
C SER A 338 25.85 6.05 13.63
N LEU A 339 26.71 5.24 12.99
CA LEU A 339 26.27 4.14 12.11
C LEU A 339 25.47 3.05 12.85
N HIS A 340 25.86 2.74 14.09
CA HIS A 340 25.19 1.72 14.92
C HIS A 340 23.79 2.16 15.34
N TYR A 341 23.59 3.46 15.59
CA TYR A 341 22.28 4.07 15.78
C TYR A 341 21.43 3.95 14.51
N GLN A 342 21.98 4.28 13.32
CA GLN A 342 21.27 4.12 12.04
C GLN A 342 20.78 2.69 11.82
N ILE A 343 21.65 1.68 12.04
CA ILE A 343 21.26 0.27 11.98
C ILE A 343 20.16 -0.06 13.00
N GLY A 344 20.27 0.49 14.22
CA GLY A 344 19.27 0.32 15.27
C GLY A 344 17.90 0.87 14.88
N PHE A 345 17.87 2.07 14.30
CA PHE A 345 16.64 2.69 13.80
C PHE A 345 16.00 1.86 12.68
N ILE A 346 16.78 1.28 11.78
CA ILE A 346 16.25 0.41 10.71
C ILE A 346 15.60 -0.85 11.31
N LEU A 347 16.24 -1.45 12.31
CA LEU A 347 15.70 -2.62 13.02
C LEU A 347 14.39 -2.25 13.74
N ALA A 348 14.35 -1.12 14.44
CA ALA A 348 13.16 -0.61 15.10
C ALA A 348 12.03 -0.31 14.10
N HIS A 349 12.35 0.33 12.96
CA HIS A 349 11.39 0.68 11.91
C HIS A 349 10.65 -0.54 11.37
N ARG A 350 11.33 -1.69 11.22
CA ARG A 350 10.75 -2.93 10.69
C ARG A 350 10.13 -3.83 11.77
N GLY A 351 9.96 -3.32 13.00
CA GLY A 351 9.30 -4.04 14.08
C GLY A 351 10.14 -5.18 14.67
N CYS A 352 11.47 -5.09 14.59
CA CYS A 352 12.36 -6.02 15.29
C CYS A 352 12.13 -5.93 16.80
N THR A 353 12.11 -7.07 17.50
CA THR A 353 11.84 -7.04 18.95
C THR A 353 12.99 -6.37 19.70
N GLN A 354 12.69 -5.70 20.82
CA GLN A 354 13.73 -5.08 21.67
C GLN A 354 14.81 -6.09 22.06
N ARG A 355 14.42 -7.34 22.34
CA ARG A 355 15.32 -8.45 22.66
C ARG A 355 16.26 -8.80 21.51
N ASP A 356 15.78 -8.79 20.27
CA ASP A 356 16.61 -9.07 19.09
C ASP A 356 17.58 -7.92 18.80
N ILE A 357 17.14 -6.68 18.99
CA ILE A 357 18.01 -5.50 18.92
C ILE A 357 19.13 -5.62 19.97
N ASP A 358 18.82 -5.95 21.22
CA ASP A 358 19.82 -6.06 22.29
C ASP A 358 20.80 -7.23 22.07
N ARG A 359 20.35 -8.33 21.45
CA ARG A 359 21.22 -9.43 21.00
C ARG A 359 22.23 -8.94 19.96
N LEU A 360 21.78 -8.19 18.96
CA LEU A 360 22.66 -7.63 17.92
C LEU A 360 23.58 -6.54 18.49
N ALA A 361 23.10 -5.76 19.46
CA ALA A 361 23.90 -4.77 20.17
C ALA A 361 25.05 -5.43 20.93
N LYS A 362 24.81 -6.60 21.53
CA LYS A 362 25.86 -7.37 22.20
C LYS A 362 26.96 -7.85 21.25
N CYS A 363 26.63 -8.03 19.96
CA CYS A 363 27.59 -8.34 18.90
C CYS A 363 28.27 -7.10 18.30
N GLY A 364 27.99 -5.89 18.80
CA GLY A 364 28.55 -4.65 18.26
C GLY A 364 28.00 -4.25 16.89
N ILE A 365 26.85 -4.79 16.47
CA ILE A 365 26.21 -4.48 15.18
C ILE A 365 25.35 -3.22 15.28
N THR A 366 24.76 -2.97 16.46
CA THR A 366 23.89 -1.84 16.73
C THR A 366 24.04 -1.37 18.18
N VAL A 367 23.30 -0.34 18.58
CA VAL A 367 23.19 0.09 19.98
C VAL A 367 22.01 -0.59 20.67
N THR A 368 21.93 -0.52 22.00
CA THR A 368 20.84 -1.16 22.75
C THR A 368 19.47 -0.54 22.40
N SER A 369 18.41 -1.33 22.57
CA SER A 369 17.02 -0.88 22.39
C SER A 369 16.70 0.36 23.24
N LYS A 370 17.21 0.40 24.47
CA LYS A 370 17.10 1.56 25.38
C LYS A 370 17.81 2.80 24.85
N SER A 371 19.00 2.65 24.28
CA SER A 371 19.74 3.76 23.65
C SER A 371 18.98 4.35 22.47
N ILE A 372 18.39 3.49 21.63
CA ILE A 372 17.54 3.91 20.50
C ILE A 372 16.37 4.75 20.98
N HIS A 373 15.62 4.25 21.96
CA HIS A 373 14.45 4.93 22.50
C HIS A 373 14.81 6.29 23.12
N ASN A 374 15.81 6.34 24.00
CA ASN A 374 16.28 7.59 24.60
C ASN A 374 16.70 8.61 23.52
N LYS A 375 17.26 8.12 22.41
CA LYS A 375 17.70 8.98 21.32
C LYS A 375 16.54 9.55 20.52
N LEU A 376 15.54 8.72 20.18
CA LEU A 376 14.33 9.18 19.50
C LEU A 376 13.54 10.16 20.37
N LEU A 377 13.45 9.91 21.68
CA LEU A 377 12.87 10.85 22.64
C LEU A 377 13.58 12.19 22.65
N SER A 378 14.91 12.21 22.53
CA SER A 378 15.68 13.47 22.45
C SER A 378 15.40 14.29 21.18
N TRP A 379 14.77 13.69 20.18
CA TRP A 379 14.38 14.33 18.91
C TRP A 379 12.89 14.63 18.82
N LYS A 380 12.17 14.57 19.93
CA LYS A 380 10.72 14.80 19.94
C LYS A 380 10.36 16.18 19.38
N ASP A 381 11.09 17.22 19.77
CA ASP A 381 10.82 18.59 19.35
C ASP A 381 11.33 18.90 17.92
N ASP A 382 12.22 18.06 17.38
CA ASP A 382 12.75 18.21 16.01
C ASP A 382 11.68 17.96 14.95
N LEU A 383 10.65 17.15 15.26
CA LEU A 383 9.53 16.85 14.34
C LEU A 383 8.73 18.08 13.95
N ASP A 384 8.53 18.96 14.92
CA ASP A 384 7.68 20.14 14.77
C ASP A 384 8.48 21.38 14.34
N LYS A 385 9.81 21.36 14.46
CA LYS A 385 10.67 22.52 14.20
C LYS A 385 10.38 23.19 12.84
N SER A 386 10.31 22.40 11.77
CA SER A 386 10.00 22.92 10.44
C SER A 386 8.57 23.46 10.34
N VAL A 387 7.60 22.82 11.00
CA VAL A 387 6.21 23.26 11.00
C VAL A 387 6.03 24.56 11.79
N LEU A 388 6.70 24.67 12.94
CA LEU A 388 6.67 25.86 13.77
C LEU A 388 7.34 27.04 13.08
N GLN A 389 8.40 26.79 12.29
CA GLN A 389 8.97 27.82 11.42
C GLN A 389 7.96 28.29 10.36
N LEU A 390 7.27 27.36 9.67
CA LEU A 390 6.22 27.72 8.71
C LEU A 390 5.09 28.52 9.37
N LYS A 391 4.69 28.14 10.59
CA LYS A 391 3.71 28.88 11.40
C LYS A 391 4.18 30.31 11.67
N GLU A 392 5.42 30.48 12.14
CA GLU A 392 5.99 31.79 12.47
C GLU A 392 6.07 32.70 11.24
N GLU A 393 6.50 32.16 10.09
CA GLU A 393 6.54 32.90 8.83
C GLU A 393 5.15 33.36 8.38
N TRP A 394 4.13 32.51 8.57
CA TRP A 394 2.73 32.86 8.30
C TRP A 394 2.20 33.91 9.28
N GLU A 395 2.51 33.79 10.57
CA GLU A 395 2.13 34.79 11.61
C GLU A 395 2.72 36.17 11.33
N GLN A 396 3.93 36.23 10.80
CA GLN A 396 4.61 37.46 10.40
C GLN A 396 4.08 38.04 9.08
N GLY A 397 3.28 37.28 8.32
CA GLY A 397 2.75 37.71 7.02
C GLY A 397 3.84 37.92 5.97
N LYS A 398 4.91 37.12 6.00
CA LYS A 398 5.98 37.21 5.00
C LYS A 398 5.41 36.95 3.60
N GLU A 399 5.87 37.74 2.64
CA GLU A 399 5.48 37.57 1.24
C GLU A 399 5.91 36.17 0.75
N GLY A 400 4.97 35.45 0.13
CA GLY A 400 5.20 34.08 -0.32
C GLY A 400 5.31 33.02 0.79
N CYS A 401 4.88 33.33 2.02
CA CYS A 401 4.85 32.33 3.10
C CYS A 401 3.99 31.10 2.73
N MET A 402 4.48 29.92 3.07
CA MET A 402 3.82 28.67 2.73
C MET A 402 2.73 28.34 3.75
N LYS A 403 1.48 28.34 3.31
CA LYS A 403 0.34 27.90 4.14
C LYS A 403 0.22 26.37 4.19
N TYR A 404 -0.52 25.87 5.17
CA TYR A 404 -0.75 24.44 5.37
C TYR A 404 -2.12 24.12 5.96
N GLN A 405 -2.49 22.85 5.91
CA GLN A 405 -3.74 22.31 6.43
C GLN A 405 -3.46 21.05 7.26
N ILE A 406 -4.45 20.65 8.06
CA ILE A 406 -4.39 19.43 8.86
C ILE A 406 -5.37 18.41 8.29
N VAL A 407 -4.99 17.14 8.29
CA VAL A 407 -5.90 16.02 8.04
C VAL A 407 -5.74 14.99 9.15
N GLY A 408 -6.83 14.37 9.57
CA GLY A 408 -6.79 13.30 10.56
C GLY A 408 -7.85 12.23 10.35
N ASP A 409 -7.65 11.11 11.04
CA ASP A 409 -8.54 9.96 11.00
C ASP A 409 -8.40 9.13 12.28
N ASN A 410 -9.44 8.35 12.58
CA ASN A 410 -9.48 7.50 13.76
C ASN A 410 -8.50 6.32 13.65
N TRP A 411 -7.75 6.09 14.73
CA TRP A 411 -6.80 5.00 14.86
C TRP A 411 -7.30 4.00 15.91
N ASP A 412 -7.99 2.97 15.43
CA ASP A 412 -8.48 1.90 16.30
C ASP A 412 -7.57 0.66 16.29
N LYS A 413 -7.32 0.10 17.48
CA LYS A 413 -6.65 -1.20 17.66
C LYS A 413 -7.35 -2.04 18.72
N LYS A 414 -7.63 -3.31 18.40
CA LYS A 414 -8.14 -4.29 19.37
C LYS A 414 -6.99 -5.12 19.92
N ILE A 415 -6.89 -5.18 21.24
CA ILE A 415 -5.94 -6.05 21.96
C ILE A 415 -6.72 -7.24 22.49
N LEU A 416 -6.34 -8.41 21.99
CA LEU A 416 -6.91 -9.69 22.40
C LEU A 416 -6.12 -10.23 23.59
N PRO A 417 -6.74 -10.43 24.76
CA PRO A 417 -6.05 -11.09 25.87
C PRO A 417 -5.75 -12.55 25.51
N SER A 418 -4.65 -13.08 26.02
CA SER A 418 -4.25 -14.48 25.81
C SER A 418 -5.31 -15.47 26.29
N PHE A 419 -6.00 -15.12 27.38
CA PHE A 419 -7.15 -15.86 27.90
C PHE A 419 -8.33 -14.91 28.04
N ARG A 420 -9.43 -15.20 27.34
CA ARG A 420 -10.67 -14.45 27.48
C ARG A 420 -11.45 -14.99 28.67
N THR A 421 -11.75 -14.12 29.62
CA THR A 421 -12.62 -14.42 30.77
C THR A 421 -13.67 -13.33 30.91
N SER A 422 -14.63 -13.50 31.82
CA SER A 422 -15.59 -12.43 32.15
C SER A 422 -14.89 -11.14 32.62
N LEU A 423 -13.73 -11.27 33.27
CA LEU A 423 -12.91 -10.17 33.79
C LEU A 423 -11.93 -9.62 32.75
N ASN A 424 -11.39 -10.47 31.87
CA ASN A 424 -10.42 -10.08 30.84
C ASN A 424 -11.04 -10.19 29.44
N GLN A 425 -11.65 -9.09 29.01
CA GLN A 425 -12.26 -8.96 27.69
C GLN A 425 -11.31 -8.32 26.67
N THR A 426 -11.76 -8.21 25.42
CA THR A 426 -11.00 -7.52 24.37
C THR A 426 -10.91 -6.03 24.68
N ILE A 427 -9.71 -5.50 24.81
CA ILE A 427 -9.48 -4.07 25.01
C ILE A 427 -9.53 -3.40 23.64
N SER A 428 -10.37 -2.37 23.49
CA SER A 428 -10.40 -1.54 22.29
C SER A 428 -9.71 -0.22 22.60
N ILE A 429 -8.60 0.04 21.91
CA ILE A 429 -7.87 1.30 21.96
C ILE A 429 -8.41 2.18 20.84
N HIS A 430 -8.78 3.41 21.21
CA HIS A 430 -9.24 4.48 20.33
C HIS A 430 -8.26 5.64 20.47
N LEU A 431 -7.61 6.01 19.38
CA LEU A 431 -6.66 7.12 19.26
C LEU A 431 -6.99 7.91 17.99
N PHE A 432 -6.38 9.07 17.81
CA PHE A 432 -6.59 9.87 16.60
C PHE A 432 -5.25 10.20 15.94
N ASN A 433 -5.11 9.93 14.65
CA ASN A 433 -3.87 10.21 13.92
C ASN A 433 -4.00 11.53 13.16
N THR A 434 -2.99 12.39 13.27
CA THR A 434 -2.99 13.71 12.67
C THR A 434 -1.76 13.93 11.79
N VAL A 435 -1.98 14.55 10.63
CA VAL A 435 -0.92 14.88 9.67
C VAL A 435 -1.12 16.31 9.20
N LEU A 436 -0.02 17.06 9.15
CA LEU A 436 0.00 18.39 8.56
C LEU A 436 0.52 18.32 7.13
N VAL A 437 -0.13 19.03 6.22
CA VAL A 437 0.14 19.01 4.78
C VAL A 437 0.33 20.43 4.29
N VAL A 438 1.48 20.71 3.69
CA VAL A 438 1.82 22.03 3.15
C VAL A 438 1.17 22.22 1.78
N ASP A 439 0.64 23.41 1.55
CA ASP A 439 -0.04 23.76 0.30
C ASP A 439 0.96 23.85 -0.87
N ARG A 440 0.63 23.19 -1.99
CA ARG A 440 1.46 23.20 -3.21
C ARG A 440 1.19 24.42 -4.10
N VAL A 441 -0.01 24.99 -3.98
CA VAL A 441 -0.46 26.16 -4.71
C VAL A 441 -0.66 27.28 -3.70
N GLN A 442 0.15 28.33 -3.81
CA GLN A 442 -0.03 29.54 -3.05
C GLN A 442 -1.04 30.43 -3.77
N ILE A 443 -2.05 30.89 -3.03
CA ILE A 443 -3.08 31.79 -3.57
C ILE A 443 -2.69 33.20 -3.17
N SER A 444 -2.54 34.09 -4.16
CA SER A 444 -2.25 35.49 -3.89
C SER A 444 -3.46 36.15 -3.20
N PRO A 445 -3.23 36.97 -2.16
CA PRO A 445 -4.31 37.71 -1.53
C PRO A 445 -4.95 38.63 -2.57
N THR A 446 -6.26 38.49 -2.76
CA THR A 446 -7.00 39.31 -3.71
C THR A 446 -7.40 40.60 -3.01
N THR A 447 -7.20 41.76 -3.63
CA THR A 447 -7.54 43.10 -3.09
C THR A 447 -9.06 43.33 -2.99
N THR A 448 -9.88 42.36 -3.38
CA THR A 448 -11.34 42.43 -3.33
C THR A 448 -11.79 42.54 -1.88
N ALA A 449 -12.63 43.54 -1.58
CA ALA A 449 -13.26 43.71 -0.28
C ALA A 449 -13.79 42.36 0.23
N GLN A 450 -13.63 42.08 1.53
CA GLN A 450 -14.30 40.97 2.20
C GLN A 450 -15.80 41.08 1.89
N ASN A 451 -16.28 40.31 0.91
CA ASN A 451 -17.71 40.14 0.74
C ASN A 451 -18.18 39.52 2.04
N SER A 452 -18.99 40.26 2.80
CA SER A 452 -19.75 39.68 3.91
C SER A 452 -20.44 38.43 3.34
N ALA A 453 -20.27 37.29 3.98
CA ALA A 453 -20.94 36.06 3.57
C ALA A 453 -22.41 36.39 3.31
N PRO A 454 -22.99 36.01 2.15
CA PRO A 454 -24.37 36.34 1.86
C PRO A 454 -25.26 35.86 3.01
N ASP A 455 -26.23 36.67 3.43
CA ASP A 455 -27.18 36.32 4.49
C ASP A 455 -27.81 34.94 4.26
N GLU A 456 -27.92 34.54 2.97
CA GLU A 456 -28.40 33.23 2.59
C GLU A 456 -27.82 32.71 1.25
N ILE A 457 -27.30 31.46 1.21
CA ILE A 457 -26.87 30.82 -0.05
C ILE A 457 -28.12 30.31 -0.80
N PRO A 458 -28.37 30.75 -2.05
CA PRO A 458 -29.56 30.36 -2.81
C PRO A 458 -29.62 28.86 -3.12
N PHE A 459 -30.82 28.26 -3.05
CA PHE A 459 -31.06 26.84 -3.32
C PHE A 459 -30.52 26.36 -4.68
N GLN A 460 -30.64 27.20 -5.71
CA GLN A 460 -30.15 26.92 -7.06
C GLN A 460 -28.65 26.63 -7.12
N LYS A 461 -27.85 27.12 -6.15
CA LYS A 461 -26.40 26.86 -6.10
C LYS A 461 -26.06 25.42 -5.71
N PHE A 462 -26.99 24.70 -5.06
CA PHE A 462 -26.80 23.31 -4.66
C PHE A 462 -27.02 22.30 -5.80
N ILE A 463 -27.56 22.76 -6.94
CA ILE A 463 -27.82 21.94 -8.12
C ILE A 463 -26.95 22.47 -9.28
N PRO A 464 -26.30 21.61 -10.10
CA PRO A 464 -25.31 22.07 -11.09
C PRO A 464 -25.91 22.88 -12.24
N SER A 465 -25.48 24.11 -12.43
CA SER A 465 -25.90 25.00 -13.53
C SER A 465 -25.60 24.47 -14.94
N VAL A 466 -26.22 25.07 -15.95
CA VAL A 466 -25.93 24.76 -17.38
C VAL A 466 -24.44 24.97 -17.71
N ARG A 467 -23.80 26.00 -17.13
CA ARG A 467 -22.35 26.24 -17.30
C ARG A 467 -21.52 25.09 -16.74
N GLU A 468 -21.86 24.60 -15.55
CA GLU A 468 -21.18 23.47 -14.93
C GLU A 468 -21.42 22.17 -15.71
N GLN A 469 -22.60 21.99 -16.29
CA GLN A 469 -22.89 20.87 -17.20
C GLN A 469 -22.03 20.92 -18.47
N THR A 470 -21.83 22.10 -19.07
CA THR A 470 -20.93 22.26 -20.22
C THR A 470 -19.49 21.87 -19.90
N GLN A 471 -19.01 22.21 -18.70
CA GLN A 471 -17.70 21.74 -18.25
C GLN A 471 -17.69 20.22 -18.02
N LEU A 472 -18.72 19.68 -17.36
CA LEU A 472 -18.86 18.23 -17.16
C LEU A 472 -18.82 17.49 -18.51
N LYS A 473 -19.50 17.99 -19.55
CA LYS A 473 -19.47 17.39 -20.89
C LYS A 473 -18.03 17.22 -21.40
N LYS A 474 -17.19 18.26 -21.30
CA LYS A 474 -15.77 18.19 -21.72
C LYS A 474 -15.00 17.13 -20.93
N GLU A 475 -15.20 17.08 -19.62
CA GLU A 475 -14.53 16.11 -18.73
C GLU A 475 -14.95 14.66 -19.02
N LEU A 476 -16.24 14.44 -19.27
CA LEU A 476 -16.77 13.12 -19.59
C LEU A 476 -16.35 12.66 -20.99
N THR A 477 -16.33 13.57 -21.98
CA THR A 477 -15.77 13.29 -23.32
C THR A 477 -14.32 12.82 -23.21
N PHE A 478 -13.50 13.49 -22.40
CA PHE A 478 -12.12 13.07 -22.14
C PHE A 478 -12.03 11.66 -21.52
N ILE A 479 -12.93 11.31 -20.60
CA ILE A 479 -12.98 9.96 -20.00
C ILE A 479 -13.34 8.91 -21.05
N VAL A 480 -14.34 9.17 -21.89
CA VAL A 480 -14.74 8.25 -22.96
C VAL A 480 -13.61 8.06 -23.96
N ALA A 481 -12.97 9.15 -24.41
CA ALA A 481 -11.82 9.12 -25.31
C ALA A 481 -10.69 8.26 -24.72
N THR A 482 -10.31 8.50 -23.46
CA THR A 482 -9.28 7.70 -22.77
C THR A 482 -9.67 6.23 -22.68
N SER A 483 -10.94 5.92 -22.44
CA SER A 483 -11.45 4.55 -22.38
C SER A 483 -11.34 3.83 -23.72
N VAL A 484 -11.79 4.45 -24.81
CA VAL A 484 -11.78 3.82 -26.13
C VAL A 484 -10.35 3.65 -26.65
N ILE A 485 -9.48 4.65 -26.46
CA ILE A 485 -8.05 4.54 -26.81
C ILE A 485 -7.39 3.40 -26.06
N SER A 486 -7.70 3.20 -24.78
CA SER A 486 -7.02 2.19 -23.96
C SER A 486 -7.45 0.75 -24.24
N ASN A 487 -8.59 0.54 -24.93
CA ASN A 487 -9.21 -0.78 -25.06
C ASN A 487 -9.54 -1.19 -26.51
N ILE A 488 -9.53 -0.26 -27.46
CA ILE A 488 -9.67 -0.54 -28.90
C ILE A 488 -8.28 -0.47 -29.53
N ASP A 489 -7.74 -1.61 -29.98
CA ASP A 489 -6.34 -1.73 -30.43
C ASP A 489 -6.01 -0.74 -31.57
N GLN A 490 -6.90 -0.61 -32.56
CA GLN A 490 -6.75 0.34 -33.68
C GLN A 490 -6.63 1.80 -33.23
N LEU A 491 -7.36 2.20 -32.18
CA LEU A 491 -7.28 3.55 -31.62
C LEU A 491 -6.06 3.71 -30.70
N SER A 492 -5.69 2.66 -29.95
CA SER A 492 -4.49 2.65 -29.12
C SER A 492 -3.25 2.96 -29.95
N ASP A 493 -3.12 2.33 -31.12
CA ASP A 493 -1.96 2.49 -31.99
C ASP A 493 -1.87 3.90 -32.60
N LEU A 494 -3.01 4.51 -32.94
CA LEU A 494 -3.07 5.85 -33.54
C LEU A 494 -2.95 6.96 -32.49
N PHE A 495 -3.64 6.83 -31.36
CA PHE A 495 -3.83 7.91 -30.39
C PHE A 495 -2.99 7.78 -29.14
N GLY A 496 -2.44 6.59 -28.83
CA GLY A 496 -1.76 6.33 -27.56
C GLY A 496 -0.57 7.23 -27.25
N ASN A 497 0.06 7.81 -28.29
CA ASN A 497 1.19 8.72 -28.17
C ASN A 497 0.81 10.21 -28.32
N ILE A 498 -0.33 10.54 -28.92
CA ILE A 498 -0.73 11.92 -29.22
C ILE A 498 -1.82 12.44 -28.28
N TYR A 499 -2.73 11.59 -27.80
CA TYR A 499 -3.84 12.03 -26.95
C TYR A 499 -3.35 12.38 -25.53
N PRO A 500 -3.80 13.50 -24.94
CA PRO A 500 -3.33 13.92 -23.63
C PRO A 500 -3.70 12.91 -22.53
N LYS A 501 -2.72 12.56 -21.68
CA LYS A 501 -2.94 11.69 -20.51
C LYS A 501 -3.49 12.45 -19.30
N HIS A 502 -3.43 13.77 -19.33
CA HIS A 502 -3.84 14.67 -18.26
C HIS A 502 -4.84 15.66 -18.83
N PHE A 503 -6.00 15.79 -18.17
CA PHE A 503 -6.97 16.81 -18.51
C PHE A 503 -6.44 18.16 -18.00
N VAL A 504 -6.27 19.14 -18.89
CA VAL A 504 -5.68 20.44 -18.54
C VAL A 504 -6.70 21.27 -17.75
N HIS A 505 -6.28 21.79 -16.60
CA HIS A 505 -7.05 22.63 -15.71
C HIS A 505 -6.17 23.74 -15.10
N LYS A 506 -6.80 24.68 -14.36
CA LYS A 506 -6.17 25.91 -13.84
C LYS A 506 -4.83 25.70 -13.11
N TYR A 507 -4.67 24.56 -12.42
CA TYR A 507 -3.52 24.26 -11.56
C TYR A 507 -2.70 23.04 -12.03
N SER A 508 -2.83 22.63 -13.29
CA SER A 508 -2.14 21.47 -13.86
C SER A 508 -0.62 21.50 -13.66
N GLU A 509 0.01 22.68 -13.68
CA GLU A 509 1.45 22.87 -13.47
C GLU A 509 1.93 22.42 -12.07
N HIS A 510 1.03 22.43 -11.08
CA HIS A 510 1.32 22.03 -9.70
C HIS A 510 0.89 20.59 -9.40
N ALA A 511 0.12 19.95 -10.30
CA ALA A 511 -0.40 18.60 -10.11
C ALA A 511 0.70 17.53 -9.96
N GLY A 512 1.87 17.78 -10.55
CA GLY A 512 3.03 16.88 -10.49
C GLY A 512 4.03 17.18 -9.37
N LYS A 513 3.87 18.28 -8.62
CA LYS A 513 4.82 18.66 -7.55
C LYS A 513 4.65 17.72 -6.36
N LYS A 514 5.76 17.27 -5.76
CA LYS A 514 5.72 16.53 -4.50
C LYS A 514 5.15 17.42 -3.40
N THR A 515 4.32 16.85 -2.54
CA THR A 515 3.77 17.55 -1.37
C THR A 515 4.72 17.35 -0.21
N GLN A 516 4.81 18.35 0.65
CA GLN A 516 5.50 18.25 1.92
C GLN A 516 4.45 17.93 3.00
N GLN A 517 4.75 16.92 3.82
CA GLN A 517 3.86 16.47 4.87
C GLN A 517 4.64 16.13 6.13
N PHE A 518 4.01 16.41 7.28
CA PHE A 518 4.58 16.22 8.60
C PHE A 518 3.60 15.38 9.42
N PRO A 519 3.84 14.07 9.60
CA PRO A 519 3.03 13.26 10.50
C PRO A 519 3.26 13.73 11.93
N ILE A 520 2.20 14.22 12.57
CA ILE A 520 2.27 14.81 13.92
C ILE A 520 2.25 13.70 15.00
N GLY A 521 1.62 12.56 14.67
CA GLY A 521 1.55 11.38 15.54
C GLY A 521 0.14 11.09 16.04
N LEU A 522 0.07 10.16 17.00
CA LEU A 522 -1.19 9.73 17.60
C LEU A 522 -1.51 10.56 18.83
N PHE A 523 -2.75 11.01 18.91
CA PHE A 523 -3.33 11.71 20.05
C PHE A 523 -4.23 10.76 20.82
N ASP A 524 -4.26 10.96 22.14
CA ASP A 524 -5.26 10.35 22.99
C ASP A 524 -6.62 11.04 22.75
N CYS A 525 -7.31 10.62 21.70
CA CYS A 525 -8.62 11.12 21.39
C CYS A 525 -9.50 9.98 20.88
N ASN A 526 -10.61 9.76 21.58
CA ASN A 526 -11.71 8.98 21.04
C ASN A 526 -12.69 9.94 20.35
N GLU A 527 -12.66 9.96 19.01
CA GLU A 527 -13.49 10.84 18.18
C GLU A 527 -15.01 10.73 18.46
N THR A 528 -15.45 9.63 19.08
CA THR A 528 -16.86 9.46 19.48
C THR A 528 -17.26 10.30 20.70
N LYS A 529 -16.30 10.79 21.48
CA LYS A 529 -16.50 11.62 22.66
C LYS A 529 -16.18 13.08 22.34
N THR A 530 -17.18 13.95 22.45
CA THR A 530 -17.01 15.38 22.17
C THR A 530 -15.94 16.04 23.05
N ALA A 531 -15.80 15.64 24.32
CA ALA A 531 -14.79 16.18 25.23
C ALA A 531 -13.36 15.90 24.74
N ASP A 532 -13.06 14.66 24.35
CA ASP A 532 -11.76 14.26 23.79
C ASP A 532 -11.45 15.04 22.50
N VAL A 533 -12.46 15.30 21.65
CA VAL A 533 -12.29 16.11 20.42
C VAL A 533 -12.02 17.59 20.76
N ILE A 534 -12.68 18.15 21.78
CA ILE A 534 -12.42 19.51 22.27
C ILE A 534 -10.98 19.65 22.77
N GLU A 535 -10.49 18.67 23.52
CA GLU A 535 -9.10 18.64 24.02
C GLU A 535 -8.10 18.56 22.85
N LEU A 536 -8.34 17.64 21.90
CA LEU A 536 -7.53 17.52 20.68
C LEU A 536 -7.46 18.85 19.91
N LEU A 537 -8.60 19.48 19.63
CA LEU A 537 -8.64 20.74 18.89
C LEU A 537 -7.99 21.89 19.68
N SER A 538 -8.15 21.93 21.00
CA SER A 538 -7.50 22.93 21.85
C SER A 538 -5.98 22.82 21.78
N ASP A 539 -5.44 21.61 21.85
CA ASP A 539 -4.01 21.34 21.76
C ASP A 539 -3.44 21.67 20.37
N LEU A 540 -4.12 21.25 19.31
CA LEU A 540 -3.71 21.54 17.94
C LEU A 540 -3.80 23.04 17.63
N GLN A 541 -4.83 23.74 18.11
CA GLN A 541 -4.98 25.18 17.92
C GLN A 541 -3.89 25.97 18.67
N ARG A 542 -3.55 25.56 19.89
CA ARG A 542 -2.47 26.18 20.65
C ARG A 542 -1.13 26.07 19.91
N LYS A 543 -0.88 24.94 19.25
CA LYS A 543 0.44 24.63 18.69
C LYS A 543 0.60 25.01 17.22
N TYR A 544 -0.43 24.81 16.39
CA TYR A 544 -0.32 24.87 14.94
C TYR A 544 -1.16 25.97 14.28
N VAL A 545 -2.16 26.56 14.93
CA VAL A 545 -2.91 27.67 14.32
C VAL A 545 -2.07 28.96 14.40
N PRO A 546 -1.89 29.71 13.31
CA PRO A 546 -1.14 30.96 13.33
C PRO A 546 -1.89 32.02 14.15
N LYS A 547 -1.21 32.59 15.14
CA LYS A 547 -1.73 33.64 16.03
C LYS A 547 -0.81 34.86 16.06
N ARG A 548 -1.41 36.04 16.13
CA ARG A 548 -0.72 37.31 16.37
C ARG A 548 -1.37 37.98 17.57
N ASN A 549 -0.60 38.25 18.62
CA ASN A 549 -1.11 38.81 19.88
C ASN A 549 -2.29 38.00 20.48
N GLU A 550 -2.17 36.66 20.48
CA GLU A 550 -3.24 35.71 20.90
C GLU A 550 -4.50 35.67 20.03
N GLU A 551 -4.61 36.52 19.02
CA GLU A 551 -5.69 36.48 18.03
C GLU A 551 -5.34 35.56 16.86
N ILE A 552 -6.33 34.81 16.38
CA ILE A 552 -6.17 33.92 15.23
C ILE A 552 -5.99 34.78 13.97
N VAL A 553 -4.88 34.59 13.26
CA VAL A 553 -4.60 35.28 12.00
C VAL A 553 -5.48 34.72 10.88
N GLU A 554 -5.45 33.39 10.72
CA GLU A 554 -6.27 32.68 9.75
C GLU A 554 -6.56 31.26 10.28
N PRO A 555 -7.79 30.77 10.16
CA PRO A 555 -8.10 29.39 10.52
C PRO A 555 -7.48 28.39 9.53
N LEU A 556 -7.12 27.22 10.04
CA LEU A 556 -6.62 26.09 9.25
C LEU A 556 -7.79 25.26 8.70
N PHE A 557 -7.65 24.74 7.49
CA PHE A 557 -8.52 23.64 7.07
C PHE A 557 -8.18 22.37 7.85
N PHE A 558 -9.21 21.72 8.39
CA PHE A 558 -9.11 20.41 9.03
C PHE A 558 -9.92 19.38 8.23
N GLY A 559 -9.20 18.53 7.51
CA GLY A 559 -9.74 17.43 6.72
C GLY A 559 -9.95 16.15 7.51
N GLY A 560 -10.98 15.39 7.14
CA GLY A 560 -11.17 14.01 7.56
C GLY A 560 -12.27 13.33 6.76
N ASP A 561 -12.67 12.14 7.19
CA ASP A 561 -13.89 11.53 6.66
C ASP A 561 -15.13 12.36 7.11
N ARG A 562 -16.31 11.98 6.63
CA ARG A 562 -17.54 12.71 6.97
C ARG A 562 -17.90 12.60 8.46
N LEU A 563 -17.47 11.56 9.15
CA LEU A 563 -17.69 11.42 10.59
C LEU A 563 -16.80 12.42 11.34
N THR A 564 -15.51 12.48 11.01
CA THR A 564 -14.55 13.44 11.59
C THR A 564 -15.00 14.89 11.39
N ASP A 565 -15.44 15.24 10.19
CA ASP A 565 -16.04 16.55 9.90
C ASP A 565 -17.24 16.86 10.83
N GLU A 566 -18.14 15.90 11.05
CA GLU A 566 -19.26 16.06 11.98
C GLU A 566 -18.80 16.24 13.43
N ARG A 567 -17.77 15.51 13.87
CA ARG A 567 -17.28 15.55 15.25
C ARG A 567 -16.59 16.86 15.59
N ILE A 568 -15.82 17.41 14.66
CA ILE A 568 -15.20 18.74 14.80
C ILE A 568 -16.28 19.81 14.93
N GLN A 569 -17.28 19.81 14.04
CA GLN A 569 -18.41 20.74 14.10
C GLN A 569 -19.19 20.65 15.41
N CYS A 570 -19.40 19.43 15.94
CA CYS A 570 -20.07 19.23 17.22
C CYS A 570 -19.23 19.74 18.41
N ALA A 571 -17.91 19.60 18.36
CA ALA A 571 -17.01 20.16 19.38
C ALA A 571 -17.06 21.70 19.37
N GLN A 572 -17.04 22.32 18.20
CA GLN A 572 -17.20 23.77 18.06
C GLN A 572 -18.58 24.24 18.51
N GLU A 573 -19.65 23.52 18.17
CA GLU A 573 -21.01 23.82 18.67
C GLU A 573 -21.09 23.75 20.20
N ALA A 574 -20.42 22.78 20.83
CA ALA A 574 -20.37 22.66 22.29
C ALA A 574 -19.61 23.82 22.97
N MET A 575 -18.67 24.44 22.25
CA MET A 575 -17.85 25.54 22.76
C MET A 575 -18.39 26.93 22.41
N LEU A 576 -19.60 27.04 21.84
CA LEU A 576 -20.19 28.29 21.36
C LEU A 576 -20.26 29.43 22.38
N ASN A 577 -20.43 29.11 23.66
CA ASN A 577 -20.50 30.10 24.74
C ASN A 577 -19.13 30.71 25.11
N GLY A 578 -18.05 30.30 24.43
CA GLY A 578 -16.72 30.86 24.60
C GLY A 578 -16.67 32.34 24.24
N ASN A 579 -16.05 33.14 25.12
CA ASN A 579 -15.95 34.60 24.97
C ASN A 579 -14.98 35.06 23.86
N SER A 580 -14.22 34.15 23.25
CA SER A 580 -13.26 34.44 22.19
C SER A 580 -13.28 33.35 21.10
N PRO A 581 -12.90 33.67 19.84
CA PRO A 581 -12.75 32.68 18.76
C PRO A 581 -11.88 31.49 19.16
N THR A 582 -10.79 31.76 19.90
CA THR A 582 -9.91 30.72 20.43
C THR A 582 -10.64 29.76 21.36
N LEU A 583 -11.43 30.24 22.33
CA LEU A 583 -12.22 29.35 23.20
C LEU A 583 -13.33 28.61 22.45
N ARG A 584 -13.86 29.19 21.37
CA ARG A 584 -14.85 28.56 20.49
C ARG A 584 -14.25 27.56 19.49
N LEU A 585 -12.93 27.35 19.53
CA LEU A 585 -12.19 26.48 18.61
C LEU A 585 -12.33 26.90 17.14
N GLU A 586 -12.43 28.20 16.88
CA GLU A 586 -12.60 28.79 15.54
C GLU A 586 -11.28 28.88 14.76
N GLY A 587 -10.19 28.30 15.26
CA GLY A 587 -8.94 28.13 14.52
C GLY A 587 -9.00 27.06 13.44
N PHE A 588 -10.11 26.33 13.31
CA PHE A 588 -10.28 25.26 12.32
C PHE A 588 -11.57 25.40 11.51
N ILE A 589 -11.44 25.29 10.19
CA ILE A 589 -12.55 25.08 9.26
C ILE A 589 -12.56 23.59 8.90
N SER A 590 -13.52 22.85 9.41
CA SER A 590 -13.67 21.42 9.10
C SER A 590 -14.08 21.21 7.64
N LYS A 591 -13.53 20.20 6.98
CA LYS A 591 -13.93 19.79 5.63
C LYS A 591 -13.94 18.28 5.46
N MET A 592 -14.85 17.78 4.62
CA MET A 592 -14.82 16.38 4.19
C MET A 592 -13.79 16.16 3.07
N GLU A 593 -13.10 15.03 3.13
CA GLU A 593 -12.14 14.56 2.12
C GLU A 593 -12.76 13.58 1.12
N ASP A 594 -12.01 13.27 0.05
CA ASP A 594 -12.57 12.65 -1.16
C ASP A 594 -12.48 11.11 -1.21
N PHE A 595 -11.62 10.42 -0.45
CA PHE A 595 -11.54 8.96 -0.53
C PHE A 595 -12.79 8.29 0.02
N HIS A 596 -13.20 8.63 1.23
CA HIS A 596 -14.43 8.07 1.81
C HIS A 596 -15.68 8.52 1.05
N ARG A 597 -15.65 9.69 0.42
CA ARG A 597 -16.69 10.15 -0.51
C ARG A 597 -16.76 9.26 -1.74
N LEU A 598 -15.64 8.97 -2.41
CA LEU A 598 -15.56 8.02 -3.54
C LEU A 598 -16.11 6.64 -3.16
N VAL A 599 -15.68 6.10 -2.01
CA VAL A 599 -16.16 4.80 -1.50
C VAL A 599 -17.68 4.80 -1.34
N ASN A 600 -18.25 5.85 -0.75
CA ASN A 600 -19.68 5.94 -0.52
C ASN A 600 -20.48 6.25 -1.77
N PHE A 601 -19.90 6.97 -2.73
CA PHE A 601 -20.52 7.16 -4.04
C PHE A 601 -20.65 5.82 -4.77
N LEU A 602 -19.59 5.02 -4.81
CA LEU A 602 -19.66 3.68 -5.39
C LEU A 602 -20.65 2.78 -4.64
N GLU A 603 -20.75 2.91 -3.32
CA GLU A 603 -21.74 2.17 -2.55
C GLU A 603 -23.17 2.62 -2.89
N ALA A 604 -23.42 3.90 -3.11
CA ALA A 604 -24.70 4.42 -3.60
C ALA A 604 -25.05 3.85 -4.99
N ILE A 605 -24.07 3.77 -5.89
CA ILE A 605 -24.23 3.14 -7.21
C ILE A 605 -24.55 1.65 -7.06
N CYS A 606 -23.82 0.93 -6.21
CA CYS A 606 -24.06 -0.50 -5.95
C CYS A 606 -25.44 -0.76 -5.35
N LYS A 607 -25.96 0.13 -4.47
CA LYS A 607 -27.32 -0.01 -3.92
C LYS A 607 -28.38 -0.08 -5.03
N LEU A 608 -28.17 0.66 -6.12
CA LEU A 608 -29.07 0.74 -7.27
C LEU A 608 -28.82 -0.39 -8.29
N THR A 609 -27.57 -0.83 -8.44
CA THR A 609 -27.15 -1.61 -9.61
C THR A 609 -26.57 -3.00 -9.32
N TYR A 610 -26.33 -3.37 -8.06
CA TYR A 610 -25.72 -4.65 -7.69
C TYR A 610 -26.60 -5.48 -6.77
N LYS A 611 -27.13 -6.60 -7.29
CA LYS A 611 -27.92 -7.57 -6.52
C LYS A 611 -27.51 -8.99 -6.88
N THR A 612 -27.43 -9.86 -5.88
CA THR A 612 -26.98 -11.26 -6.06
C THR A 612 -27.98 -12.10 -6.83
N ASP A 613 -29.26 -11.74 -6.79
CA ASP A 613 -30.35 -12.39 -7.52
C ASP A 613 -30.30 -12.12 -9.04
N SER A 614 -29.54 -11.13 -9.49
CA SER A 614 -29.36 -10.81 -10.91
C SER A 614 -28.26 -11.65 -11.59
N GLY A 615 -27.79 -12.73 -10.96
CA GLY A 615 -26.70 -13.55 -11.50
C GLY A 615 -27.02 -14.29 -12.79
N SER A 616 -28.29 -14.54 -13.09
CA SER A 616 -28.76 -15.07 -14.37
C SER A 616 -29.10 -13.99 -15.39
N ASP A 617 -29.19 -12.72 -14.96
CA ASP A 617 -29.53 -11.60 -15.84
C ASP A 617 -28.28 -11.12 -16.58
N ARG A 618 -28.12 -11.62 -17.83
CA ARG A 618 -27.04 -11.20 -18.73
C ARG A 618 -27.01 -9.67 -18.86
N GLY A 619 -25.83 -9.08 -18.78
CA GLY A 619 -25.65 -7.62 -18.82
C GLY A 619 -25.66 -6.92 -17.45
N THR A 620 -26.03 -7.61 -16.36
CA THR A 620 -25.99 -6.99 -15.02
C THR A 620 -24.61 -7.03 -14.38
N ALA A 621 -24.32 -6.11 -13.44
CA ALA A 621 -23.03 -6.04 -12.75
C ALA A 621 -22.68 -7.33 -11.99
N TYR A 622 -23.67 -8.00 -11.38
CA TYR A 622 -23.45 -9.28 -10.70
C TYR A 622 -23.20 -10.43 -11.69
N TYR A 623 -23.89 -10.43 -12.84
CA TYR A 623 -23.61 -11.36 -13.93
C TYR A 623 -22.17 -11.19 -14.44
N PHE A 624 -21.74 -9.95 -14.74
CA PHE A 624 -20.37 -9.70 -15.20
C PHE A 624 -19.32 -10.06 -14.15
N ARG A 625 -19.61 -9.85 -12.85
CA ARG A 625 -18.75 -10.34 -11.76
C ARG A 625 -18.51 -11.85 -11.85
N ASN A 626 -19.55 -12.63 -12.20
CA ASN A 626 -19.45 -14.09 -12.35
C ASN A 626 -18.71 -14.46 -13.63
N LEU A 627 -19.05 -13.81 -14.75
CA LEU A 627 -18.40 -13.99 -16.06
C LEU A 627 -16.89 -13.79 -15.98
N LEU A 628 -16.47 -12.70 -15.34
CA LEU A 628 -15.05 -12.33 -15.16
C LEU A 628 -14.37 -13.05 -13.99
N ASN A 629 -15.11 -13.85 -13.22
CA ASN A 629 -14.61 -14.55 -12.04
C ASN A 629 -13.95 -13.62 -10.99
N TYR A 630 -14.50 -12.41 -10.80
CA TYR A 630 -14.05 -11.41 -9.82
C TYR A 630 -14.46 -11.80 -8.38
N ARG A 631 -13.83 -12.86 -7.85
CA ARG A 631 -14.15 -13.44 -6.52
C ARG A 631 -13.83 -12.53 -5.34
N ASN A 632 -12.96 -11.53 -5.54
CA ASN A 632 -12.62 -10.51 -4.56
C ASN A 632 -13.72 -9.46 -4.36
N VAL A 633 -14.70 -9.36 -5.28
CA VAL A 633 -15.92 -8.57 -5.10
C VAL A 633 -16.87 -9.35 -4.19
N LYS A 634 -16.74 -9.12 -2.88
CA LYS A 634 -17.54 -9.76 -1.83
C LYS A 634 -17.68 -8.86 -0.61
N GLY A 635 -18.75 -9.05 0.15
CA GLY A 635 -19.04 -8.28 1.36
C GLY A 635 -19.46 -6.84 1.06
N GLU A 636 -19.25 -5.96 2.03
CA GLU A 636 -19.57 -4.53 1.88
C GLU A 636 -18.55 -3.80 1.01
N VAL A 637 -19.01 -2.84 0.20
CA VAL A 637 -18.18 -2.05 -0.72
C VAL A 637 -16.99 -1.40 0.00
N LYS A 638 -17.20 -0.83 1.20
CA LYS A 638 -16.12 -0.20 1.97
C LYS A 638 -14.93 -1.12 2.26
N ASN A 639 -15.18 -2.43 2.44
CA ASN A 639 -14.13 -3.41 2.75
C ASN A 639 -13.43 -3.95 1.49
N ALA A 640 -14.05 -3.82 0.32
CA ALA A 640 -13.58 -4.35 -0.95
C ALA A 640 -13.60 -3.30 -2.08
N TYR A 641 -13.46 -2.02 -1.73
CA TYR A 641 -13.72 -0.88 -2.62
C TYR A 641 -12.97 -1.01 -3.95
N ARG A 642 -11.68 -1.35 -3.89
CA ARG A 642 -10.85 -1.54 -5.10
C ARG A 642 -11.36 -2.65 -6.01
N ALA A 643 -11.85 -3.75 -5.46
CA ALA A 643 -12.41 -4.85 -6.25
C ALA A 643 -13.70 -4.41 -6.96
N TYR A 644 -14.61 -3.76 -6.23
CA TYR A 644 -15.84 -3.19 -6.81
C TYR A 644 -15.50 -2.15 -7.88
N LYS A 645 -14.60 -1.20 -7.59
CA LYS A 645 -14.15 -0.17 -8.53
C LYS A 645 -13.64 -0.78 -9.83
N MET A 646 -12.79 -1.80 -9.76
CA MET A 646 -12.26 -2.48 -10.94
C MET A 646 -13.34 -3.20 -11.75
N LEU A 647 -14.31 -3.84 -11.09
CA LEU A 647 -15.46 -4.46 -11.77
C LEU A 647 -16.25 -3.41 -12.56
N TYR A 648 -16.67 -2.33 -11.90
CA TYR A 648 -17.48 -1.29 -12.52
C TYR A 648 -16.73 -0.55 -13.62
N TYR A 649 -15.42 -0.31 -13.47
CA TYR A 649 -14.63 0.31 -14.53
C TYR A 649 -14.43 -0.59 -15.73
N CYS A 650 -14.26 -1.90 -15.54
CA CYS A 650 -14.22 -2.86 -16.64
C CYS A 650 -15.54 -2.86 -17.42
N ILE A 651 -16.69 -2.87 -16.71
CA ILE A 651 -18.01 -2.80 -17.33
C ILE A 651 -18.20 -1.46 -18.06
N PHE A 652 -17.85 -0.36 -17.41
CA PHE A 652 -17.94 0.98 -17.99
C PHE A 652 -17.10 1.12 -19.26
N ASP A 653 -15.85 0.67 -19.24
CA ASP A 653 -14.96 0.77 -20.40
C ASP A 653 -15.51 -0.05 -21.58
N ALA A 654 -16.08 -1.22 -21.29
CA ALA A 654 -16.77 -2.03 -22.31
C ALA A 654 -18.03 -1.34 -22.86
N ILE A 655 -18.81 -0.66 -22.01
CA ILE A 655 -19.95 0.15 -22.47
C ILE A 655 -19.46 1.28 -23.37
N CYS A 656 -18.39 2.01 -23.00
CA CYS A 656 -17.81 3.05 -23.84
C CYS A 656 -17.38 2.54 -25.21
N CYS A 657 -16.65 1.42 -25.27
CA CYS A 657 -16.25 0.80 -26.52
C CYS A 657 -17.47 0.41 -27.37
N SER A 658 -18.47 -0.24 -26.76
CA SER A 658 -19.67 -0.69 -27.47
C SER A 658 -20.49 0.47 -28.03
N LEU A 659 -20.68 1.53 -27.25
CA LEU A 659 -21.40 2.74 -27.69
C LEU A 659 -20.64 3.48 -28.79
N PHE A 660 -19.31 3.58 -28.66
CA PHE A 660 -18.47 4.23 -29.66
C PHE A 660 -18.52 3.46 -30.99
N LEU A 661 -18.29 2.14 -30.98
CA LEU A 661 -18.36 1.29 -32.17
C LEU A 661 -19.73 1.33 -32.84
N LYS A 662 -20.80 1.37 -32.04
CA LYS A 662 -22.17 1.49 -32.54
C LYS A 662 -22.40 2.77 -33.34
N GLU A 663 -21.77 3.90 -32.99
CA GLU A 663 -21.88 5.14 -33.79
C GLU A 663 -21.21 5.02 -35.18
N PHE A 664 -20.29 4.08 -35.35
CA PHE A 664 -19.65 3.77 -36.62
C PHE A 664 -20.26 2.56 -37.34
N ASN A 665 -21.37 2.01 -36.81
CA ASN A 665 -22.00 0.78 -37.30
C ASN A 665 -21.07 -0.44 -37.31
N ILE A 666 -20.12 -0.49 -36.38
CA ILE A 666 -19.17 -1.60 -36.21
C ILE A 666 -19.75 -2.59 -35.19
N GLN A 667 -19.77 -3.88 -35.52
CA GLN A 667 -20.36 -4.93 -34.68
C GLN A 667 -19.31 -5.83 -34.02
N ASP A 668 -18.06 -5.77 -34.47
CA ASP A 668 -16.93 -6.48 -33.88
C ASP A 668 -15.78 -5.50 -33.56
N MET A 669 -15.10 -5.69 -32.43
CA MET A 669 -13.94 -4.88 -32.06
C MET A 669 -12.75 -5.07 -33.03
N ASP A 670 -12.70 -6.21 -33.73
CA ASP A 670 -11.63 -6.54 -34.68
C ASP A 670 -11.94 -6.02 -36.11
N GLU A 671 -13.15 -5.52 -36.37
CA GLU A 671 -13.50 -4.91 -37.66
C GLU A 671 -12.75 -3.58 -37.88
N PRO A 672 -12.18 -3.34 -39.08
CA PRO A 672 -11.38 -2.14 -39.34
C PRO A 672 -12.24 -0.88 -39.39
N PHE A 673 -11.77 0.21 -38.78
CA PHE A 673 -12.42 1.51 -38.84
C PHE A 673 -12.33 2.14 -40.23
N SER A 674 -13.46 2.65 -40.72
CA SER A 674 -13.52 3.51 -41.91
C SER A 674 -13.23 4.97 -41.53
N PHE A 675 -11.95 5.33 -41.43
CA PHE A 675 -11.53 6.71 -41.13
C PHE A 675 -11.85 7.69 -42.27
N PRO A 676 -11.98 9.00 -41.97
CA PRO A 676 -12.16 10.04 -43.00
C PRO A 676 -11.08 10.02 -44.10
N LYS A 677 -11.39 10.56 -45.28
CA LYS A 677 -10.41 10.74 -46.36
C LYS A 677 -9.25 11.62 -45.89
N ASP A 678 -8.02 11.24 -46.25
CA ASP A 678 -6.77 11.90 -45.84
C ASP A 678 -6.47 11.92 -44.33
N PHE A 679 -7.16 11.10 -43.51
CA PHE A 679 -6.92 11.03 -42.06
C PHE A 679 -5.46 10.71 -41.70
N GLU A 680 -4.75 9.92 -42.50
CA GLU A 680 -3.32 9.66 -42.29
C GLU A 680 -2.45 10.93 -42.38
N LYS A 681 -2.78 11.83 -43.30
CA LYS A 681 -2.09 13.10 -43.55
C LYS A 681 -2.49 14.20 -42.56
N ALA A 682 -3.58 14.01 -41.81
CA ALA A 682 -4.03 14.96 -40.81
C ALA A 682 -3.00 15.10 -39.66
N SER A 683 -2.89 16.33 -39.15
CA SER A 683 -2.09 16.67 -37.98
C SER A 683 -2.56 15.92 -36.72
N SER A 684 -1.71 15.90 -35.68
CA SER A 684 -2.06 15.26 -34.41
C SER A 684 -3.27 15.96 -33.77
N GLU A 685 -3.34 17.28 -33.87
CA GLU A 685 -4.43 18.11 -33.38
C GLU A 685 -5.75 17.81 -34.10
N GLU A 686 -5.76 17.72 -35.43
CA GLU A 686 -6.95 17.38 -36.21
C GLU A 686 -7.48 15.99 -35.88
N LYS A 687 -6.58 15.02 -35.69
CA LYS A 687 -6.93 13.66 -35.25
C LYS A 687 -7.58 13.67 -33.87
N ILE A 688 -7.00 14.41 -32.92
CA ILE A 688 -7.53 14.54 -31.56
C ILE A 688 -8.93 15.16 -31.60
N ILE A 689 -9.12 16.25 -32.35
CA ILE A 689 -10.42 16.91 -32.51
C ILE A 689 -11.46 15.93 -33.06
N TRP A 690 -11.11 15.16 -34.10
CA TRP A 690 -12.02 14.15 -34.65
C TRP A 690 -12.47 13.12 -33.62
N LEU A 691 -11.53 12.61 -32.81
CA LEU A 691 -11.85 11.63 -31.77
C LEU A 691 -12.73 12.25 -30.65
N GLU A 692 -12.41 13.47 -30.24
CA GLU A 692 -13.18 14.20 -29.23
C GLU A 692 -14.58 14.50 -29.72
N ASP A 693 -14.76 14.88 -30.99
CA ASP A 693 -16.08 15.07 -31.60
C ASP A 693 -16.88 13.77 -31.65
N ALA A 694 -16.26 12.65 -32.00
CA ALA A 694 -16.91 11.34 -31.99
C ALA A 694 -17.34 10.94 -30.57
N CYS A 695 -16.47 11.13 -29.58
CA CYS A 695 -16.79 10.85 -28.18
C CYS A 695 -17.85 11.82 -27.62
N ALA A 696 -17.82 13.10 -28.03
CA ALA A 696 -18.82 14.09 -27.65
C ALA A 696 -20.20 13.73 -28.19
N LYS A 697 -20.30 13.21 -29.43
CA LYS A 697 -21.55 12.67 -29.99
C LYS A 697 -22.10 11.51 -29.16
N VAL A 698 -21.24 10.59 -28.71
CA VAL A 698 -21.63 9.52 -27.77
C VAL A 698 -22.19 10.12 -26.48
N MET A 699 -21.52 11.11 -25.91
CA MET A 699 -22.00 11.78 -24.69
C MET A 699 -23.35 12.48 -24.89
N ASP A 700 -23.51 13.22 -25.99
CA ASP A 700 -24.76 13.93 -26.31
C ASP A 700 -25.93 12.97 -26.51
N LYS A 701 -25.69 11.83 -27.17
CA LYS A 701 -26.73 10.84 -27.48
C LYS A 701 -27.12 9.99 -26.28
N TYR A 702 -26.15 9.52 -25.48
CA TYR A 702 -26.41 8.48 -24.46
C TYR A 702 -26.38 9.00 -23.02
N PHE A 703 -25.61 10.04 -22.71
CA PHE A 703 -25.58 10.61 -21.36
C PHE A 703 -26.57 11.77 -21.22
N PHE A 704 -26.47 12.76 -22.11
CA PHE A 704 -27.31 13.96 -22.10
C PHE A 704 -28.64 13.76 -22.84
N GLU A 705 -28.73 12.77 -23.74
CA GLU A 705 -29.94 12.45 -24.51
C GLU A 705 -30.52 13.67 -25.27
N GLY A 706 -29.63 14.53 -25.79
CA GLY A 706 -30.01 15.78 -26.45
C GLY A 706 -30.60 16.86 -25.52
N CYS A 707 -30.66 16.61 -24.21
CA CYS A 707 -31.15 17.57 -23.23
C CYS A 707 -30.14 18.69 -23.01
N ILE A 708 -30.60 19.95 -23.12
CA ILE A 708 -29.78 21.14 -22.87
C ILE A 708 -29.38 21.21 -21.39
N ASP A 709 -30.25 20.77 -20.49
CA ASP A 709 -30.07 20.87 -19.04
C ASP A 709 -30.69 19.67 -18.30
N ILE A 710 -29.85 18.67 -17.97
CA ILE A 710 -30.30 17.43 -17.31
C ILE A 710 -30.78 17.66 -15.87
N MET A 711 -30.57 18.86 -15.33
CA MET A 711 -30.91 19.24 -13.98
C MET A 711 -32.06 20.25 -13.91
N GLU A 712 -32.61 20.70 -15.05
CA GLU A 712 -33.64 21.74 -15.12
C GLU A 712 -34.84 21.43 -14.22
N LYS A 713 -35.44 20.25 -14.40
CA LYS A 713 -36.60 19.78 -13.62
C LYS A 713 -36.30 19.68 -12.12
N LEU A 714 -35.09 19.23 -11.77
CA LEU A 714 -34.68 19.15 -10.37
C LEU A 714 -34.51 20.56 -9.78
N ARG A 715 -33.89 21.47 -10.55
CA ARG A 715 -33.72 22.87 -10.17
C ARG A 715 -35.06 23.55 -9.95
N SER A 716 -35.98 23.46 -10.91
CA SER A 716 -37.28 24.11 -10.85
C SER A 716 -38.09 23.66 -9.64
N ILE A 717 -38.10 22.35 -9.34
CA ILE A 717 -38.74 21.79 -8.15
C ILE A 717 -38.09 22.32 -6.86
N VAL A 718 -36.76 22.35 -6.77
CA VAL A 718 -36.06 22.76 -5.55
C VAL A 718 -36.16 24.27 -5.30
N THR A 719 -36.30 25.08 -6.36
CA THR A 719 -36.44 26.54 -6.26
C THR A 719 -37.88 27.03 -6.09
N ASP A 720 -38.87 26.23 -6.51
CA ASP A 720 -40.29 26.61 -6.40
C ASP A 720 -40.83 26.31 -4.99
N ILE A 721 -40.88 27.34 -4.15
CA ILE A 721 -41.38 27.27 -2.78
C ILE A 721 -42.82 26.72 -2.73
N GLN A 722 -43.64 26.94 -3.76
CA GLN A 722 -45.05 26.50 -3.81
C GLN A 722 -45.23 25.08 -4.34
N HIS A 723 -44.14 24.44 -4.80
CA HIS A 723 -44.21 23.07 -5.30
C HIS A 723 -44.67 22.10 -4.18
N PRO A 724 -45.50 21.08 -4.47
CA PRO A 724 -46.01 20.15 -3.44
C PRO A 724 -44.94 19.45 -2.59
N GLU A 725 -43.76 19.19 -3.15
CA GLU A 725 -42.60 18.65 -2.40
C GLU A 725 -42.04 19.60 -1.34
N ASN A 726 -42.28 20.89 -1.51
CA ASN A 726 -41.79 21.94 -0.63
C ASN A 726 -42.85 22.39 0.37
N TYR A 727 -43.98 21.67 0.48
CA TYR A 727 -45.09 21.99 1.38
C TYR A 727 -44.64 22.30 2.82
N TRP A 728 -43.75 21.50 3.40
CA TRP A 728 -43.32 21.72 4.79
C TRP A 728 -42.42 22.94 4.98
N ILE A 729 -41.83 23.46 3.91
CA ILE A 729 -40.90 24.59 3.94
C ILE A 729 -41.52 25.87 3.35
N SER A 730 -42.67 25.78 2.68
CA SER A 730 -43.31 26.89 1.98
C SER A 730 -43.83 27.99 2.90
N ASN A 731 -44.28 27.61 4.09
CA ASN A 731 -44.83 28.49 5.12
C ASN A 731 -43.84 28.76 6.28
N LEU A 732 -42.54 28.63 6.03
CA LEU A 732 -41.51 28.98 7.01
C LEU A 732 -41.32 30.51 7.03
N ALA A 733 -41.73 31.16 8.12
CA ALA A 733 -41.55 32.59 8.33
C ALA A 733 -41.07 32.86 9.76
N ASN A 734 -40.08 33.76 9.92
CA ASN A 734 -39.54 34.17 11.22
C ASN A 734 -39.13 32.99 12.13
N GLY A 735 -38.58 31.91 11.55
CA GLY A 735 -38.14 30.72 12.29
C GLY A 735 -39.28 29.83 12.83
N ARG A 736 -40.53 30.06 12.42
CA ARG A 736 -41.69 29.22 12.73
C ARG A 736 -42.36 28.76 11.44
N VAL A 737 -42.96 27.57 11.48
CA VAL A 737 -43.74 27.03 10.36
C VAL A 737 -45.22 27.30 10.61
N HIS A 738 -45.86 28.03 9.69
CA HIS A 738 -47.29 28.35 9.77
C HIS A 738 -48.14 27.19 9.25
N CYS A 739 -49.28 26.94 9.89
CA CYS A 739 -50.25 25.95 9.40
C CYS A 739 -50.86 26.41 8.09
N HIS A 740 -51.00 25.50 7.12
CA HIS A 740 -51.58 25.85 5.82
C HIS A 740 -53.09 26.11 5.87
N HIS A 741 -53.74 25.77 6.99
CA HIS A 741 -55.18 25.74 7.12
C HIS A 741 -55.72 26.61 8.26
N CYS A 742 -54.85 27.18 9.10
CA CYS A 742 -55.25 28.12 10.15
C CYS A 742 -54.07 29.01 10.57
N GLU A 743 -54.35 30.02 11.41
CA GLU A 743 -53.36 31.00 11.84
C GLU A 743 -52.28 30.47 12.81
N LYS A 744 -52.37 29.18 13.21
CA LYS A 744 -51.46 28.62 14.20
C LYS A 744 -50.06 28.42 13.63
N THR A 745 -49.06 28.79 14.42
CA THR A 745 -47.65 28.60 14.07
C THR A 745 -46.97 27.62 15.00
N TYR A 746 -46.07 26.81 14.45
CA TYR A 746 -45.37 25.75 15.17
C TYR A 746 -43.87 25.98 15.15
N LYS A 747 -43.22 25.52 16.22
CA LYS A 747 -41.75 25.54 16.32
C LYS A 747 -41.10 24.44 15.49
N TYR A 748 -41.79 23.34 15.17
CA TYR A 748 -41.22 22.20 14.46
C TYR A 748 -42.17 21.71 13.37
N VAL A 749 -41.64 21.34 12.20
CA VAL A 749 -42.40 20.68 11.11
C VAL A 749 -43.10 19.42 11.62
N GLY A 750 -42.48 18.65 12.51
CA GLY A 750 -43.13 17.47 13.12
C GLY A 750 -44.37 17.83 13.94
N SER A 751 -44.34 18.95 14.67
CA SER A 751 -45.51 19.44 15.42
C SER A 751 -46.59 19.97 14.49
N LEU A 752 -46.20 20.66 13.41
CA LEU A 752 -47.13 21.11 12.38
C LEU A 752 -47.83 19.92 11.72
N LYS A 753 -47.08 18.88 11.32
CA LYS A 753 -47.62 17.65 10.74
C LYS A 753 -48.63 16.97 11.66
N SER A 754 -48.33 16.90 12.96
CA SER A 754 -49.27 16.36 13.93
C SER A 754 -50.54 17.21 14.05
N HIS A 755 -50.42 18.53 14.00
CA HIS A 755 -51.56 19.44 14.07
C HIS A 755 -52.45 19.37 12.84
N GLU A 756 -51.88 19.45 11.64
CA GLU A 756 -52.64 19.36 10.38
C GLU A 756 -53.37 18.02 10.27
N ASN A 757 -52.73 16.93 10.70
CA ASN A 757 -53.36 15.62 10.75
C ASN A 757 -54.51 15.56 11.79
N GLN A 758 -54.30 16.03 13.02
CA GLN A 758 -55.28 15.88 14.09
C GLN A 758 -56.43 16.90 14.08
N VAL A 759 -56.17 18.14 13.66
CA VAL A 759 -57.15 19.24 13.72
C VAL A 759 -57.80 19.51 12.38
N HIS A 760 -57.05 19.37 11.28
CA HIS A 760 -57.55 19.62 9.93
C HIS A 760 -57.84 18.33 9.16
N ASN A 761 -57.54 17.15 9.74
CA ASN A 761 -57.66 15.84 9.11
C ASN A 761 -56.89 15.75 7.77
N VAL A 762 -55.78 16.49 7.67
CA VAL A 762 -54.93 16.57 6.49
C VAL A 762 -53.71 15.65 6.70
N ASP A 763 -53.66 14.54 5.98
CA ASP A 763 -52.48 13.67 5.90
C ASP A 763 -51.73 13.92 4.59
N ILE A 764 -50.74 14.82 4.64
CA ILE A 764 -49.85 15.08 3.49
C ILE A 764 -48.91 13.88 3.37
N LYS A 765 -49.24 12.97 2.46
CA LYS A 765 -48.27 12.03 1.91
C LYS A 765 -47.36 12.81 0.97
N MET A 766 -46.08 12.93 1.35
CA MET A 766 -45.06 13.44 0.45
C MET A 766 -45.19 12.74 -0.91
N PRO A 767 -45.09 13.45 -2.03
CA PRO A 767 -45.19 12.83 -3.34
C PRO A 767 -44.16 11.71 -3.45
N SER A 768 -44.61 10.46 -3.49
CA SER A 768 -43.73 9.37 -3.90
C SER A 768 -43.58 9.51 -5.41
N SER A 769 -42.36 9.70 -5.92
CA SER A 769 -42.13 9.52 -7.35
C SER A 769 -42.52 8.08 -7.70
N LYS A 770 -43.62 7.92 -8.46
CA LYS A 770 -43.97 6.61 -8.99
C LYS A 770 -42.84 6.19 -9.92
N PRO A 771 -42.30 4.97 -9.81
CA PRO A 771 -41.24 4.52 -10.71
C PRO A 771 -41.73 4.65 -12.14
N LEU A 772 -41.00 5.41 -12.96
CA LEU A 772 -41.32 5.55 -14.37
C LEU A 772 -41.33 4.16 -15.02
N LYS A 773 -42.39 3.83 -15.78
CA LYS A 773 -42.45 2.57 -16.52
C LYS A 773 -41.36 2.58 -17.58
N VAL A 774 -40.38 1.69 -17.44
CA VAL A 774 -39.31 1.51 -18.41
C VAL A 774 -39.75 0.46 -19.43
N SER A 775 -39.76 0.85 -20.71
CA SER A 775 -40.11 -0.01 -21.86
C SER A 775 -39.08 -1.15 -22.03
N ASP A 776 -37.78 -0.81 -22.01
CA ASP A 776 -36.66 -1.76 -22.04
C ASP A 776 -35.84 -1.65 -20.73
N GLU A 777 -36.06 -2.58 -19.79
CA GLU A 777 -35.41 -2.55 -18.48
C GLU A 777 -33.90 -2.80 -18.55
N LEU A 778 -33.45 -3.66 -19.47
CA LEU A 778 -32.01 -3.95 -19.64
C LEU A 778 -31.27 -2.72 -20.16
N ASN A 779 -31.80 -2.10 -21.22
CA ASN A 779 -31.20 -0.89 -21.78
C ASN A 779 -31.20 0.24 -20.75
N GLY A 780 -32.32 0.44 -20.06
CA GLY A 780 -32.44 1.45 -19.01
C GLY A 780 -31.44 1.23 -17.87
N TYR A 781 -31.26 -0.01 -17.42
CA TYR A 781 -30.26 -0.38 -16.42
C TYR A 781 -28.82 -0.11 -16.89
N LEU A 782 -28.47 -0.49 -18.12
CA LEU A 782 -27.12 -0.29 -18.66
C LEU A 782 -26.79 1.19 -18.87
N MET A 783 -27.77 1.99 -19.32
CA MET A 783 -27.64 3.44 -19.44
C MET A 783 -27.51 4.12 -18.07
N LEU A 784 -28.27 3.68 -17.07
CA LEU A 784 -28.09 4.12 -15.69
C LEU A 784 -26.67 3.81 -15.20
N LEU A 785 -26.20 2.57 -15.40
CA LEU A 785 -24.87 2.14 -14.98
C LEU A 785 -23.79 2.98 -15.68
N PHE A 786 -23.90 3.22 -16.98
CA PHE A 786 -23.02 4.12 -17.73
C PHE A 786 -22.96 5.52 -17.11
N LYS A 787 -24.12 6.15 -16.90
CA LYS A 787 -24.22 7.52 -16.34
C LYS A 787 -23.66 7.62 -14.92
N LEU A 788 -23.93 6.63 -14.07
CA LEU A 788 -23.46 6.64 -12.69
C LEU A 788 -21.96 6.37 -12.57
N VAL A 789 -21.46 5.38 -13.31
CA VAL A 789 -20.05 4.99 -13.23
C VAL A 789 -19.13 6.03 -13.85
N ILE A 790 -19.56 6.71 -14.92
CA ILE A 790 -18.77 7.79 -15.50
C ILE A 790 -18.64 8.98 -14.55
N LEU A 791 -19.69 9.32 -13.78
CA LEU A 791 -19.61 10.36 -12.73
C LEU A 791 -18.65 9.95 -11.62
N HIS A 792 -18.69 8.67 -11.19
CA HIS A 792 -17.72 8.15 -10.22
C HIS A 792 -16.29 8.21 -10.76
N LYS A 793 -16.07 7.85 -12.03
CA LYS A 793 -14.77 7.94 -12.72
C LYS A 793 -14.33 9.40 -12.91
N ASN A 794 -15.27 10.34 -13.07
CA ASN A 794 -15.04 11.78 -13.10
C ASN A 794 -14.41 12.27 -11.79
N LEU A 795 -15.03 11.94 -10.65
CA LEU A 795 -14.49 12.27 -9.34
C LEU A 795 -13.13 11.58 -9.09
N ASP A 796 -13.01 10.30 -9.39
CA ASP A 796 -11.78 9.53 -9.15
C ASP A 796 -10.59 10.07 -9.96
N THR A 797 -10.80 10.39 -11.23
CA THR A 797 -9.75 10.97 -12.07
C THR A 797 -9.44 12.42 -11.70
N ALA A 798 -10.39 13.17 -11.15
CA ALA A 798 -10.13 14.49 -10.58
C ALA A 798 -9.13 14.42 -9.42
N VAL A 799 -9.26 13.41 -8.54
CA VAL A 799 -8.27 13.13 -7.49
C VAL A 799 -6.90 12.84 -8.11
N ASP A 800 -6.81 11.88 -9.03
CA ASP A 800 -5.55 11.49 -9.69
C ASP A 800 -4.83 12.71 -10.32
N MET A 801 -5.60 13.57 -11.00
CA MET A 801 -5.13 14.74 -11.74
C MET A 801 -4.89 15.98 -10.87
N ALA A 802 -5.25 15.95 -9.58
CA ALA A 802 -5.27 17.13 -8.72
C ALA A 802 -6.20 18.27 -9.20
N ASP A 803 -7.33 17.92 -9.79
CA ASP A 803 -8.36 18.87 -10.22
C ASP A 803 -9.43 19.05 -9.14
N GLY A 804 -9.17 19.96 -8.19
CA GLY A 804 -10.09 20.19 -7.08
C GLY A 804 -11.37 20.92 -7.48
N GLU A 805 -11.35 21.72 -8.55
CA GLU A 805 -12.55 22.38 -9.07
C GLU A 805 -13.55 21.34 -9.58
N ARG A 806 -13.05 20.37 -10.36
CA ARG A 806 -13.84 19.21 -10.80
C ARG A 806 -14.35 18.36 -9.64
N SER A 807 -13.53 18.11 -8.63
CA SER A 807 -13.94 17.37 -7.43
C SER A 807 -15.06 18.08 -6.66
N VAL A 808 -14.94 19.39 -6.41
CA VAL A 808 -15.98 20.18 -5.73
C VAL A 808 -17.26 20.19 -6.55
N LYS A 809 -17.20 20.50 -7.84
CA LYS A 809 -18.36 20.53 -8.73
C LYS A 809 -19.10 19.18 -8.77
N SER A 810 -18.37 18.06 -8.76
CA SER A 810 -18.95 16.71 -8.72
C SER A 810 -19.93 16.53 -7.55
N SER A 811 -19.75 17.25 -6.44
CA SER A 811 -20.59 17.09 -5.24
C SER A 811 -22.05 17.49 -5.48
N LYS A 812 -22.30 18.43 -6.40
CA LYS A 812 -23.64 18.84 -6.83
C LYS A 812 -24.36 17.75 -7.62
N PHE A 813 -23.62 16.93 -8.38
CA PHE A 813 -24.17 15.78 -9.10
C PHE A 813 -24.39 14.58 -8.17
N GLU A 814 -23.57 14.43 -7.15
CA GLU A 814 -23.69 13.34 -6.16
C GLU A 814 -24.84 13.57 -5.16
N LEU A 815 -25.10 14.82 -4.76
CA LEU A 815 -26.08 15.18 -3.74
C LEU A 815 -27.48 14.56 -3.99
N PRO A 816 -28.10 14.68 -5.18
CA PRO A 816 -29.39 14.07 -5.45
C PRO A 816 -29.34 12.53 -5.37
N ILE A 817 -28.24 11.92 -5.79
CA ILE A 817 -28.05 10.46 -5.76
C ILE A 817 -27.91 9.97 -4.32
N TYR A 818 -27.17 10.68 -3.48
CA TYR A 818 -27.09 10.37 -2.05
C TYR A 818 -28.45 10.51 -1.37
N ASN A 819 -29.24 11.52 -1.74
CA ASN A 819 -30.62 11.68 -1.24
C ASN A 819 -31.48 10.47 -1.63
N LYS A 820 -31.54 10.12 -2.93
CA LYS A 820 -32.32 8.98 -3.44
C LYS A 820 -31.91 7.64 -2.80
N THR A 821 -30.63 7.45 -2.50
CA THR A 821 -30.08 6.19 -1.96
C THR A 821 -30.02 6.15 -0.43
N ASN A 822 -30.60 7.14 0.26
CA ASN A 822 -30.57 7.29 1.72
C ASN A 822 -29.14 7.27 2.29
N LYS A 823 -28.20 7.90 1.57
CA LYS A 823 -26.82 8.15 2.02
C LYS A 823 -26.73 9.53 2.67
N THR A 824 -27.62 9.78 3.64
CA THR A 824 -27.86 11.09 4.25
C THR A 824 -26.58 11.75 4.79
N LYS A 825 -25.67 10.99 5.41
CA LYS A 825 -24.40 11.56 5.92
C LYS A 825 -23.56 12.20 4.81
N TYR A 826 -23.48 11.58 3.64
CA TYR A 826 -22.71 12.08 2.51
C TYR A 826 -23.47 13.13 1.71
N ALA A 827 -24.81 13.06 1.65
CA ALA A 827 -25.63 14.17 1.15
C ALA A 827 -25.38 15.45 1.97
N ILE A 828 -25.34 15.33 3.29
CA ILE A 828 -24.97 16.40 4.21
C ILE A 828 -23.56 16.93 3.92
N GLY A 829 -22.60 16.02 3.72
CA GLY A 829 -21.23 16.39 3.37
C GLY A 829 -21.17 17.19 2.06
N SER A 830 -21.90 16.75 1.02
CA SER A 830 -22.02 17.49 -0.23
C SER A 830 -22.62 18.88 -0.01
N ILE A 831 -23.69 19.03 0.78
CA ILE A 831 -24.27 20.34 1.12
C ILE A 831 -23.22 21.23 1.79
N HIS A 832 -22.45 20.70 2.74
CA HIS A 832 -21.41 21.45 3.43
C HIS A 832 -20.29 21.88 2.46
N LEU A 833 -19.78 20.97 1.63
CA LEU A 833 -18.74 21.27 0.63
C LEU A 833 -19.18 22.31 -0.39
N ILE A 834 -20.42 22.20 -0.89
CA ILE A 834 -20.99 23.16 -1.82
C ILE A 834 -21.11 24.53 -1.14
N ALA A 835 -21.65 24.59 0.07
CA ALA A 835 -21.81 25.84 0.81
C ALA A 835 -20.47 26.55 1.06
N MET A 836 -19.41 25.79 1.41
CA MET A 836 -18.05 26.32 1.52
C MET A 836 -17.62 27.06 0.26
N THR A 837 -17.87 26.51 -0.93
CA THR A 837 -17.40 27.09 -2.19
C THR A 837 -18.36 28.07 -2.87
N GLU A 838 -19.61 28.16 -2.43
CA GLU A 838 -20.64 29.01 -3.04
C GLU A 838 -20.95 30.29 -2.25
N GLY A 839 -20.34 30.46 -1.06
CA GLY A 839 -20.48 31.71 -0.32
C GLY A 839 -20.02 31.72 1.14
N LEU A 840 -19.74 30.55 1.74
CA LEU A 840 -19.33 30.50 3.16
C LEU A 840 -17.85 30.86 3.37
N LEU A 841 -16.98 30.52 2.41
CA LEU A 841 -15.58 30.94 2.39
C LEU A 841 -15.41 32.21 1.56
N ASN A 842 -14.39 32.99 1.89
CA ASN A 842 -13.95 34.07 1.01
C ASN A 842 -13.29 33.51 -0.27
N GLU A 843 -13.03 34.37 -1.26
CA GLU A 843 -12.48 33.94 -2.56
C GLU A 843 -11.11 33.25 -2.42
N GLU A 844 -10.22 33.80 -1.59
CA GLU A 844 -8.89 33.23 -1.34
C GLU A 844 -8.97 31.83 -0.75
N GLN A 845 -9.77 31.65 0.31
CA GLN A 845 -10.00 30.37 0.97
C GLN A 845 -10.69 29.37 0.05
N THR A 846 -11.64 29.81 -0.78
CA THR A 846 -12.32 28.98 -1.78
C THR A 846 -11.33 28.42 -2.78
N GLU A 847 -10.46 29.27 -3.33
CA GLU A 847 -9.44 28.84 -4.29
C GLU A 847 -8.39 27.97 -3.61
N ARG A 848 -8.00 28.27 -2.37
CA ARG A 848 -7.09 27.45 -1.57
C ARG A 848 -7.64 26.05 -1.31
N LEU A 849 -8.93 25.94 -0.95
CA LEU A 849 -9.64 24.68 -0.74
C LEU A 849 -9.65 23.81 -2.00
N LYS A 850 -9.90 24.42 -3.18
CA LYS A 850 -9.88 23.72 -4.46
C LYS A 850 -8.46 23.30 -4.85
N ALA A 851 -7.52 24.23 -4.84
CA ALA A 851 -6.17 24.01 -5.38
C ALA A 851 -5.35 22.99 -4.57
N ASN A 852 -5.56 22.93 -3.25
CA ASN A 852 -4.76 22.11 -2.33
C ASN A 852 -5.54 20.93 -1.72
N ARG A 853 -6.55 20.39 -2.43
CA ARG A 853 -7.41 19.30 -1.93
C ARG A 853 -6.74 17.92 -1.86
N PHE A 854 -5.60 17.73 -2.53
CA PHE A 854 -4.98 16.41 -2.74
C PHE A 854 -3.51 16.40 -2.34
N VAL A 855 -2.94 15.20 -2.13
CA VAL A 855 -1.52 14.99 -1.81
C VAL A 855 -0.80 14.19 -2.89
N ASN A 856 0.46 14.54 -3.17
CA ASN A 856 1.33 13.84 -4.11
C ASN A 856 2.64 13.42 -3.44
N MET A 857 2.76 12.13 -3.13
CA MET A 857 3.92 11.57 -2.41
C MET A 857 5.11 11.28 -3.32
N GLN A 858 4.86 10.95 -4.59
CA GLN A 858 5.88 10.44 -5.51
C GLN A 858 6.43 11.52 -6.45
N GLY A 859 5.68 12.60 -6.64
CA GLY A 859 5.89 13.54 -7.74
C GLY A 859 5.39 12.97 -9.08
N GLY A 860 5.45 13.81 -10.10
CA GLY A 860 4.93 13.53 -11.43
C GLY A 860 3.41 13.65 -11.51
N ILE A 861 2.94 14.02 -12.70
CA ILE A 861 1.52 14.23 -13.01
C ILE A 861 0.75 12.92 -12.84
N ASN A 862 -0.54 13.02 -12.50
CA ASN A 862 -1.47 11.90 -12.30
C ASN A 862 -1.05 10.90 -11.20
N ASN A 863 -0.34 11.36 -10.17
CA ASN A 863 0.11 10.55 -9.03
C ASN A 863 -0.47 11.00 -7.69
N ASN A 864 -1.51 11.82 -7.73
CA ASN A 864 -2.14 12.38 -6.55
C ASN A 864 -3.03 11.35 -5.84
N LEU A 865 -3.37 11.65 -4.59
CA LEU A 865 -4.20 10.87 -3.68
C LEU A 865 -5.09 11.84 -2.90
N ALA A 866 -6.24 11.37 -2.45
CA ALA A 866 -7.02 12.10 -1.46
C ALA A 866 -6.27 12.13 -0.12
N LEU A 867 -6.46 13.20 0.67
CA LEU A 867 -5.75 13.40 1.93
C LEU A 867 -6.09 12.30 2.96
N ASP A 868 -7.36 11.92 3.07
CA ASP A 868 -7.82 10.85 3.94
C ASP A 868 -7.35 9.45 3.50
N GLU A 869 -7.19 9.17 2.20
CA GLU A 869 -6.54 7.93 1.74
C GLU A 869 -5.08 7.87 2.21
N PHE A 870 -4.39 9.01 2.24
CA PHE A 870 -3.02 9.08 2.75
C PHE A 870 -2.95 8.81 4.25
N VAL A 871 -3.86 9.37 5.05
CA VAL A 871 -3.91 9.07 6.49
C VAL A 871 -4.25 7.60 6.74
N GLU A 872 -5.16 6.99 5.95
CA GLU A 872 -5.48 5.55 6.05
C GLU A 872 -4.25 4.66 5.76
N ILE A 873 -3.41 5.05 4.79
CA ILE A 873 -2.14 4.37 4.52
C ILE A 873 -1.20 4.47 5.75
N LEU A 874 -1.09 5.66 6.35
CA LEU A 874 -0.27 5.86 7.55
C LEU A 874 -0.83 5.13 8.78
N ASN A 875 -2.15 5.06 8.93
CA ASN A 875 -2.83 4.29 9.98
C ASN A 875 -2.49 2.81 9.86
N ARG A 876 -2.52 2.26 8.64
CA ARG A 876 -2.12 0.87 8.41
C ARG A 876 -0.65 0.64 8.74
N ASP A 877 0.24 1.48 8.24
CA ASP A 877 1.68 1.30 8.40
C ASP A 877 2.10 1.49 9.87
N SER A 878 1.52 2.47 10.59
CA SER A 878 1.72 2.65 12.03
C SER A 878 1.17 1.48 12.86
N LYS A 879 0.04 0.86 12.49
CA LYS A 879 -0.48 -0.36 13.15
C LYS A 879 0.51 -1.53 13.06
N VAL A 880 1.24 -1.65 11.94
CA VAL A 880 2.28 -2.67 11.77
C VAL A 880 3.46 -2.37 12.70
N THR A 881 3.96 -1.13 12.71
CA THR A 881 5.07 -0.72 13.58
C THR A 881 4.70 -0.85 15.06
N CYS A 882 3.45 -0.56 15.43
CA CYS A 882 2.92 -0.68 16.79
C CYS A 882 2.55 -2.10 17.22
N SER A 883 2.79 -3.13 16.40
CA SER A 883 2.30 -4.49 16.69
C SER A 883 2.85 -5.06 18.00
N GLY A 884 4.06 -4.65 18.40
CA GLY A 884 4.72 -5.05 19.66
C GLY A 884 4.20 -4.34 20.92
N PHE A 885 3.49 -3.22 20.80
CA PHE A 885 3.01 -2.44 21.95
C PHE A 885 1.57 -2.83 22.34
N GLN A 886 1.35 -3.01 23.64
CA GLN A 886 0.09 -3.53 24.20
C GLN A 886 -0.63 -2.56 25.15
N THR A 887 -0.10 -1.36 25.38
CA THR A 887 -0.80 -0.32 26.15
C THR A 887 -0.97 0.94 25.32
N LYS A 888 -1.99 1.71 25.66
CA LYS A 888 -2.33 2.96 24.97
C LYS A 888 -1.21 3.98 25.11
N GLU A 889 -0.69 4.13 26.31
CA GLU A 889 0.37 5.07 26.68
C GLU A 889 1.66 4.74 25.93
N SER A 890 2.00 3.46 25.81
CA SER A 890 3.17 3.01 25.05
C SER A 890 3.00 3.29 23.56
N ILE A 891 1.83 3.03 22.99
CA ILE A 891 1.55 3.31 21.58
C ILE A 891 1.68 4.82 21.29
N ILE A 892 1.10 5.67 22.13
CA ILE A 892 1.19 7.12 21.98
C ILE A 892 2.65 7.58 22.08
N ALA A 893 3.38 7.14 23.12
CA ALA A 893 4.76 7.53 23.34
C ALA A 893 5.68 7.19 22.16
N HIS A 894 5.50 6.02 21.56
CA HIS A 894 6.30 5.60 20.40
C HIS A 894 5.77 6.13 19.06
N SER A 895 4.55 6.70 19.00
CA SER A 895 3.98 7.21 17.75
C SER A 895 4.77 8.37 17.16
N GLN A 896 5.31 9.23 18.02
CA GLN A 896 6.14 10.37 17.64
C GLN A 896 7.52 9.93 17.11
N GLU A 897 7.95 8.69 17.39
CA GLU A 897 9.23 8.18 16.90
C GLU A 897 9.17 7.73 15.44
N PHE A 898 7.99 7.34 14.95
CA PHE A 898 7.84 6.72 13.63
C PHE A 898 8.26 7.58 12.44
N PRO A 899 7.99 8.90 12.39
CA PRO A 899 8.44 9.74 11.29
C PRO A 899 9.97 9.74 11.16
N HIS A 900 10.69 9.82 12.29
CA HIS A 900 12.16 9.73 12.31
C HIS A 900 12.64 8.39 11.77
N LEU A 901 12.05 7.28 12.25
CA LEU A 901 12.39 5.93 11.79
C LEU A 901 12.17 5.75 10.28
N ILE A 902 11.08 6.29 9.73
CA ILE A 902 10.78 6.25 8.29
C ILE A 902 11.81 7.06 7.49
N ASN A 903 12.14 8.27 7.96
CA ASN A 903 13.10 9.14 7.27
C ASN A 903 14.50 8.53 7.24
N ILE A 904 14.94 7.97 8.37
CA ILE A 904 16.25 7.31 8.48
C ILE A 904 16.31 6.05 7.60
N ALA A 905 15.24 5.24 7.56
CA ALA A 905 15.20 4.08 6.67
C ALA A 905 15.30 4.49 5.19
N LYS A 906 14.60 5.54 4.77
CA LYS A 906 14.69 6.08 3.39
C LYS A 906 16.07 6.66 3.08
N HIS A 907 16.66 7.38 4.02
CA HIS A 907 18.01 7.92 3.91
C HIS A 907 19.03 6.79 3.73
N PHE A 908 18.94 5.75 4.55
CA PHE A 908 19.81 4.58 4.46
C PHE A 908 19.64 3.85 3.12
N ASP A 909 18.39 3.68 2.65
CA ASP A 909 18.11 3.10 1.34
C ASP A 909 18.77 3.91 0.21
N HIS A 910 18.68 5.25 0.27
CA HIS A 910 19.32 6.15 -0.70
C HIS A 910 20.85 6.04 -0.66
N MET A 911 21.45 6.15 0.53
CA MET A 911 22.90 6.04 0.72
C MET A 911 23.46 4.69 0.27
N CYS A 912 22.67 3.61 0.40
CA CYS A 912 23.10 2.25 0.03
C CYS A 912 22.63 1.81 -1.36
N GLY A 913 21.99 2.68 -2.15
CA GLY A 913 21.46 2.34 -3.48
C GLY A 913 20.39 1.23 -3.46
N ILE A 914 19.68 1.07 -2.33
CA ILE A 914 18.64 0.04 -2.19
C ILE A 914 17.41 0.49 -2.98
N THR A 915 17.12 -0.22 -4.06
CA THR A 915 15.91 -0.01 -4.85
C THR A 915 14.78 -0.89 -4.32
N ALA A 916 13.61 -0.29 -4.12
CA ALA A 916 12.41 -1.05 -3.76
C ALA A 916 12.09 -2.05 -4.89
N ARG A 917 12.08 -3.35 -4.56
CA ARG A 917 11.61 -4.39 -5.49
C ARG A 917 10.12 -4.17 -5.71
N LYS A 918 9.75 -3.64 -6.89
CA LYS A 918 8.35 -3.68 -7.33
C LYS A 918 7.99 -5.15 -7.50
N GLY A 919 7.06 -5.65 -6.68
CA GLY A 919 6.52 -6.99 -6.87
C GLY A 919 5.93 -7.09 -8.27
N PHE A 920 6.55 -7.90 -9.13
CA PHE A 920 5.99 -8.22 -10.43
C PHE A 920 4.87 -9.22 -10.22
N HIS A 921 3.68 -8.73 -9.88
CA HIS A 921 2.48 -9.49 -10.16
C HIS A 921 2.30 -9.47 -11.68
N HIS A 922 2.32 -10.64 -12.33
CA HIS A 922 1.90 -10.74 -13.72
C HIS A 922 0.44 -10.28 -13.74
N LEU A 923 0.20 -9.10 -14.29
CA LEU A 923 -1.13 -8.51 -14.29
C LEU A 923 -1.99 -9.32 -15.25
N PRO A 924 -3.15 -9.85 -14.83
CA PRO A 924 -4.14 -10.33 -15.78
C PRO A 924 -4.50 -9.17 -16.71
N SER A 925 -4.69 -9.47 -17.99
CA SER A 925 -4.93 -8.43 -18.99
C SER A 925 -6.31 -7.81 -18.77
N TYR A 926 -6.33 -6.59 -18.22
CA TYR A 926 -7.55 -5.78 -18.06
C TYR A 926 -8.31 -5.64 -19.37
N THR A 927 -7.59 -5.43 -20.48
CA THR A 927 -8.14 -5.29 -21.83
C THR A 927 -8.89 -6.54 -22.28
N GLU A 928 -8.41 -7.75 -21.92
CA GLU A 928 -9.10 -9.00 -22.26
C GLU A 928 -10.44 -9.13 -21.53
N ASP A 929 -10.52 -8.68 -20.27
CA ASP A 929 -11.77 -8.69 -19.53
C ASP A 929 -12.75 -7.65 -20.10
N VAL A 930 -12.27 -6.49 -20.55
CA VAL A 930 -13.09 -5.51 -21.28
C VAL A 930 -13.62 -6.12 -22.59
N LYS A 931 -12.77 -6.75 -23.42
CA LYS A 931 -13.17 -7.41 -24.67
C LYS A 931 -14.25 -8.48 -24.45
N LYS A 932 -14.14 -9.29 -23.39
CA LYS A 932 -15.18 -10.28 -23.01
C LYS A 932 -16.52 -9.61 -22.71
N VAL A 933 -16.52 -8.50 -21.97
CA VAL A 933 -17.76 -7.76 -21.67
C VAL A 933 -18.33 -7.10 -22.92
N VAL A 934 -17.50 -6.54 -23.81
CA VAL A 934 -17.95 -5.96 -25.09
C VAL A 934 -18.66 -7.00 -25.95
N LYS A 935 -18.06 -8.18 -26.13
CA LYS A 935 -18.67 -9.29 -26.87
C LYS A 935 -20.04 -9.65 -26.30
N GLU A 936 -20.12 -9.78 -24.98
CA GLU A 936 -21.37 -10.10 -24.30
C GLU A 936 -22.44 -9.00 -24.46
N LEU A 937 -22.06 -7.72 -24.49
CA LEU A 937 -22.97 -6.60 -24.72
C LEU A 937 -23.51 -6.57 -26.17
N PHE A 938 -22.69 -6.93 -27.15
CA PHE A 938 -23.13 -7.10 -28.54
C PHE A 938 -24.07 -8.30 -28.70
N ASP A 939 -23.71 -9.46 -28.13
CA ASP A 939 -24.51 -10.70 -28.21
C ASP A 939 -25.94 -10.51 -27.68
N ILE A 940 -26.12 -9.68 -26.64
CA ILE A 940 -27.45 -9.39 -26.06
C ILE A 940 -28.16 -8.18 -26.69
N ASN A 941 -27.56 -7.54 -27.69
CA ASN A 941 -28.06 -6.30 -28.30
C ASN A 941 -28.39 -5.23 -27.24
N ALA A 942 -27.46 -5.01 -26.31
CA ALA A 942 -27.63 -4.21 -25.10
C ALA A 942 -28.11 -2.76 -25.36
N PHE A 943 -27.59 -2.12 -26.41
CA PHE A 943 -27.80 -0.70 -26.67
C PHE A 943 -28.84 -0.42 -27.76
N SER A 944 -29.49 -1.45 -28.28
CA SER A 944 -30.64 -1.32 -29.18
C SER A 944 -31.91 -1.38 -28.37
N LEU A 945 -32.83 -0.44 -28.61
CA LEU A 945 -34.10 -0.36 -27.89
C LEU A 945 -34.98 -1.54 -28.32
N ILE A 946 -35.28 -2.44 -27.38
CA ILE A 946 -36.20 -3.56 -27.61
C ILE A 946 -37.33 -3.47 -26.60
N ASP A 947 -38.52 -3.10 -27.09
CA ASP A 947 -39.69 -2.91 -26.24
C ASP A 947 -40.07 -4.21 -25.51
N GLY A 948 -40.41 -4.10 -24.23
CA GLY A 948 -40.83 -5.21 -23.39
C GLY A 948 -39.70 -6.08 -22.83
N ARG A 949 -38.41 -5.78 -23.08
CA ARG A 949 -37.29 -6.52 -22.50
C ARG A 949 -37.23 -6.30 -20.98
N LYS A 950 -37.21 -7.39 -20.20
CA LYS A 950 -37.26 -7.40 -18.73
C LYS A 950 -36.01 -7.99 -18.08
N ILE A 951 -35.69 -7.50 -16.88
CA ILE A 951 -34.68 -8.10 -15.99
C ILE A 951 -35.40 -8.95 -14.95
N SER A 952 -34.91 -10.16 -14.65
CA SER A 952 -35.59 -11.04 -13.69
C SER A 952 -35.49 -10.52 -12.24
N SER A 953 -34.38 -9.88 -11.87
CA SER A 953 -34.23 -9.20 -10.59
C SER A 953 -35.09 -7.93 -10.49
N LYS A 954 -36.10 -7.96 -9.60
CA LYS A 954 -36.97 -6.80 -9.28
C LYS A 954 -36.29 -5.76 -8.38
N ASN A 955 -35.11 -6.07 -7.85
CA ASN A 955 -34.40 -5.25 -6.87
C ASN A 955 -33.40 -4.29 -7.52
N LEU A 956 -33.25 -4.35 -8.85
CA LEU A 956 -32.41 -3.45 -9.61
C LEU A 956 -33.19 -2.23 -10.09
N TYR A 957 -32.55 -1.06 -10.03
CA TYR A 957 -33.11 0.15 -10.58
C TYR A 957 -32.80 0.21 -12.08
N CYS A 958 -33.85 0.35 -12.91
CA CYS A 958 -33.73 0.26 -14.37
C CYS A 958 -34.01 1.58 -15.09
N ASN A 959 -34.34 2.66 -14.37
CA ASN A 959 -34.62 3.94 -15.01
C ASN A 959 -33.32 4.74 -15.25
N LYS A 960 -33.06 5.09 -16.51
CA LYS A 960 -31.89 5.88 -16.95
C LYS A 960 -31.93 7.37 -16.54
N SER A 961 -33.12 7.91 -16.22
CA SER A 961 -33.32 9.30 -15.75
C SER A 961 -33.23 9.39 -14.23
N ILE A 962 -32.02 9.25 -13.67
CA ILE A 962 -31.85 9.19 -12.20
C ILE A 962 -32.23 10.48 -11.47
N TYR A 963 -31.93 11.65 -12.05
CA TYR A 963 -32.17 12.94 -11.40
C TYR A 963 -33.64 13.31 -11.33
N GLU A 964 -34.45 12.89 -12.31
CA GLU A 964 -35.88 13.19 -12.37
C GLU A 964 -36.68 12.64 -11.20
N GLU A 965 -36.19 11.60 -10.53
CA GLU A 965 -36.83 10.98 -9.37
C GLU A 965 -36.04 11.23 -8.07
N SER A 966 -35.03 12.10 -8.09
CA SER A 966 -34.14 12.37 -6.94
C SER A 966 -34.54 13.61 -6.12
N PHE A 967 -35.70 14.20 -6.41
CA PHE A 967 -36.18 15.43 -5.78
C PHE A 967 -36.85 15.22 -4.41
N CYS A 968 -37.44 14.05 -4.15
CA CYS A 968 -38.23 13.80 -2.95
C CYS A 968 -37.43 14.11 -1.67
N GLY A 969 -37.90 15.07 -0.87
CA GLY A 969 -37.24 15.51 0.37
C GLY A 969 -35.90 16.22 0.21
N LEU A 970 -35.43 16.50 -1.01
CA LEU A 970 -34.13 17.12 -1.27
C LEU A 970 -34.09 18.58 -0.75
N SER A 971 -35.12 19.37 -1.02
CA SER A 971 -35.21 20.76 -0.56
C SER A 971 -35.24 20.85 0.97
N THR A 972 -36.01 19.98 1.63
CA THR A 972 -36.03 19.87 3.09
C THR A 972 -34.65 19.52 3.64
N LEU A 973 -33.95 18.58 2.99
CA LEU A 973 -32.59 18.19 3.39
C LEU A 973 -31.62 19.36 3.25
N ILE A 974 -31.63 20.09 2.13
CA ILE A 974 -30.79 21.26 1.90
C ILE A 974 -31.09 22.33 2.95
N LEU A 975 -32.35 22.72 3.13
CA LEU A 975 -32.74 23.76 4.10
C LEU A 975 -32.32 23.43 5.53
N ARG A 976 -32.53 22.18 5.95
CA ARG A 976 -32.22 21.71 7.30
C ARG A 976 -30.72 21.75 7.61
N HIS A 977 -29.90 21.57 6.59
CA HIS A 977 -28.50 21.20 6.74
C HIS A 977 -27.50 22.13 6.08
N ARG A 978 -27.97 23.12 5.34
CA ARG A 978 -27.17 24.22 4.82
C ARG A 978 -26.57 24.99 6.01
N PRO A 979 -25.24 25.09 6.10
CA PRO A 979 -24.60 25.87 7.14
C PRO A 979 -24.88 27.37 6.92
N THR A 980 -25.07 28.10 8.01
CA THR A 980 -25.20 29.57 8.02
C THR A 980 -23.92 30.26 8.53
N VAL A 981 -23.00 29.49 9.09
CA VAL A 981 -21.71 29.96 9.63
C VAL A 981 -20.62 28.95 9.30
N LEU A 982 -19.38 29.41 9.36
CA LEU A 982 -18.22 28.69 8.83
C LEU A 982 -17.74 27.53 9.71
N TYR A 983 -17.75 27.71 11.02
CA TYR A 983 -17.05 26.82 11.94
C TYR A 983 -17.92 25.65 12.41
N HIS A 984 -19.17 25.90 12.78
CA HIS A 984 -20.06 24.85 13.29
C HIS A 984 -21.32 24.74 12.45
N ARG A 985 -21.91 23.55 12.50
CA ARG A 985 -23.12 23.28 11.75
C ARG A 985 -24.36 23.68 12.54
N LEU A 986 -24.93 24.84 12.23
CA LEU A 986 -26.28 25.17 12.69
C LEU A 986 -27.29 24.38 11.86
N ARG A 987 -27.86 23.33 12.45
CA ARG A 987 -29.03 22.67 11.88
C ARG A 987 -30.23 23.59 12.09
N ASN A 988 -31.04 23.81 11.07
CA ASN A 988 -32.35 24.41 11.28
C ASN A 988 -33.20 23.41 12.07
N LYS A 989 -33.25 23.57 13.40
CA LYS A 989 -33.94 22.62 14.30
C LYS A 989 -35.45 22.58 14.03
N HIS A 990 -36.00 23.57 13.32
CA HIS A 990 -37.43 23.71 13.03
C HIS A 990 -37.89 22.81 11.88
N VAL A 991 -36.97 22.35 11.01
CA VAL A 991 -37.20 21.52 9.82
C VAL A 991 -36.54 20.16 10.01
#